data_AF-A0AAJ6ESI4-F1
#
_entry.id   AF-A0AAJ6ESI4-F1
#
_cell.length_a   1.000
_cell.length_b   1.000
_cell.length_c   1.000
_cell.angle_alpha   90.00
_cell.angle_beta   90.00
_cell.angle_gamma   90.00
#
_symmetry.space_group_name_H-M   'P 1'
#
loop_
_entity.id
_entity.type
_entity.pdbx_description
1 polymer ?
#
loop_
_entity_poly.entity_id
_entity_poly.type
_entity_poly.pdbx_seq_one_letter_code
_entity_poly.pdbx_strand_id
1 'polypeptide(L)'
;MSMAVDSFAASVRRFSPRLLLSELLLKQWFEPVVPFTVMIGLWAYFALTIPDYASVQNSVSLLRLFAEFGFVALAMGFCLVTGGIDLSVGAIFALCNFAALYFLLVREWPVSLAVPATLVVGALLGSINGFLIGFLKTRPFLTTLVTLIILRASVNLLNTSYAQVFATNSVDSDAWDFIGGGSVRGIPVNAATLFVVLLICHIFLSRSRYGWHLTAIGASRKAARHAGIRVRLMLFMTYVLSGMLCAASGIFYAARQASTDSTTGVGWEFQALTAVVLGGVSLAGGKGTVWRAMIGALIIFLLINGLVRMGIPGYVTSAVTGVILLAAVGIDVKWSKNRGKAIQKIYVNPAFVPLASAPSVQPGATSPYAQNDRLINAQAIGLDQVEGPEDVILDRQGRVYGSTRDGNVIRFSGPNFETREVFAHIGGRPLGMQFDRDENLIVAVAGMGVYGVAPDGRIFKVTDETNRTWYKLNDDSRLRMADDLDIAPDGKIYFSDCTTRYEMTTNTLDILEGRPNGRVVCYDPATKTTRTVINHFYFPNGICVSHDGKSVLIASTSLCKVFRHWIDGPKKGRTEILMDELPGNPDNINRASDGTYWLALVGIRTPTFDLAARKPGFRLRMVKQVPTDEWLAPALNHGCVLKFNEQGEALESWWDPTGISHSTLTSMREHKGYLYLGGLENNRIGRIKLDGVDEDWTGYDAYWGTKSRVTT
;
A
#
# COMPACT_ATOMS: atom_id res chain seq x y z
N MET A 1 35.59 -0.31 -22.81
CA MET A 1 34.95 1.03 -22.77
C MET A 1 33.41 0.99 -22.96
N SER A 2 32.77 -0.16 -23.25
CA SER A 2 31.30 -0.26 -23.39
C SER A 2 30.52 -0.54 -22.10
N MET A 3 31.14 -1.09 -21.02
CA MET A 3 30.42 -1.34 -19.75
C MET A 3 30.07 -0.07 -18.94
N ALA A 4 30.81 1.03 -19.12
CA ALA A 4 30.59 2.26 -18.34
C ALA A 4 29.38 3.08 -18.84
N VAL A 5 29.10 3.05 -20.16
CA VAL A 5 27.95 3.73 -20.77
C VAL A 5 26.65 2.98 -20.46
N ASP A 6 26.70 1.64 -20.37
CA ASP A 6 25.58 0.81 -19.94
C ASP A 6 25.20 1.00 -18.48
N SER A 7 26.15 1.33 -17.59
CA SER A 7 25.89 1.60 -16.17
C SER A 7 25.02 2.85 -15.95
N PHE A 8 25.31 3.96 -16.65
CA PHE A 8 24.53 5.19 -16.53
C PHE A 8 23.16 5.06 -17.20
N ALA A 9 23.08 4.45 -18.38
CA ALA A 9 21.81 4.18 -19.05
C ALA A 9 20.95 3.16 -18.27
N ALA A 10 21.55 2.15 -17.63
CA ALA A 10 20.86 1.23 -16.73
C ALA A 10 20.40 1.92 -15.43
N SER A 11 21.18 2.84 -14.87
CA SER A 11 20.81 3.65 -13.70
C SER A 11 19.63 4.60 -14.01
N VAL A 12 19.66 5.27 -15.16
CA VAL A 12 18.57 6.12 -15.67
C VAL A 12 17.33 5.29 -16.04
N ARG A 13 17.50 4.05 -16.49
CA ARG A 13 16.38 3.10 -16.70
C ARG A 13 15.81 2.57 -15.39
N ARG A 14 16.58 2.52 -14.31
CA ARG A 14 16.16 2.07 -12.97
C ARG A 14 15.35 3.15 -12.25
N PHE A 15 15.79 4.41 -12.27
CA PHE A 15 15.07 5.52 -11.65
C PHE A 15 13.92 6.01 -12.53
N SER A 16 12.68 5.91 -12.05
CA SER A 16 11.54 6.51 -12.73
C SER A 16 10.83 7.51 -11.83
N PRO A 17 10.79 8.81 -12.21
CA PRO A 17 10.00 9.81 -11.48
C PRO A 17 8.53 9.41 -11.35
N ARG A 18 7.99 8.68 -12.34
CA ARG A 18 6.62 8.13 -12.28
C ARG A 18 6.47 7.08 -11.19
N LEU A 19 7.47 6.22 -11.02
CA LEU A 19 7.47 5.21 -9.97
C LEU A 19 7.51 5.89 -8.59
N LEU A 20 8.47 6.80 -8.38
CA LEU A 20 8.58 7.56 -7.13
C LEU A 20 7.28 8.31 -6.81
N LEU A 21 6.71 9.01 -7.78
CA LEU A 21 5.43 9.70 -7.63
C LEU A 21 4.29 8.73 -7.30
N SER A 22 4.24 7.56 -7.93
CA SER A 22 3.22 6.54 -7.64
C SER A 22 3.34 6.00 -6.22
N GLU A 23 4.58 5.77 -5.73
CA GLU A 23 4.84 5.34 -4.36
C GLU A 23 4.49 6.42 -3.34
N LEU A 24 4.78 7.69 -3.63
CA LEU A 24 4.38 8.82 -2.81
C LEU A 24 2.86 8.95 -2.74
N LEU A 25 2.16 8.88 -3.88
CA LEU A 25 0.69 8.98 -3.94
C LEU A 25 -0.03 7.81 -3.24
N LEU A 26 0.63 6.66 -3.10
CA LEU A 26 0.14 5.55 -2.28
C LEU A 26 0.19 5.87 -0.78
N LYS A 27 1.09 6.74 -0.33
CA LYS A 27 1.21 7.08 1.09
C LYS A 27 0.14 8.07 1.53
N GLN A 28 -0.59 7.73 2.61
CA GLN A 28 -1.63 8.58 3.19
C GLN A 28 -1.11 9.93 3.69
N TRP A 29 0.15 10.00 4.12
CA TRP A 29 0.80 11.23 4.58
C TRP A 29 1.17 12.19 3.44
N PHE A 30 1.16 11.73 2.19
CA PHE A 30 1.45 12.59 1.04
C PHE A 30 0.23 13.44 0.63
N GLU A 31 -0.98 13.03 1.00
CA GLU A 31 -2.22 13.75 0.64
C GLU A 31 -2.24 15.23 1.11
N PRO A 32 -1.77 15.59 2.32
CA PRO A 32 -1.70 16.99 2.76
C PRO A 32 -0.56 17.80 2.15
N VAL A 33 0.40 17.18 1.45
CA VAL A 33 1.56 17.91 0.88
C VAL A 33 1.10 18.91 -0.17
N VAL A 34 0.14 18.55 -1.02
CA VAL A 34 -0.40 19.44 -2.05
C VAL A 34 -1.04 20.71 -1.44
N PRO A 35 -2.02 20.62 -0.53
CA PRO A 35 -2.60 21.82 0.09
C PRO A 35 -1.58 22.58 0.94
N PHE A 36 -0.63 21.90 1.59
CA PHE A 36 0.44 22.59 2.31
C PHE A 36 1.32 23.44 1.38
N THR A 37 1.70 22.91 0.21
CA THR A 37 2.46 23.68 -0.79
C THR A 37 1.65 24.86 -1.31
N VAL A 38 0.34 24.72 -1.53
CA VAL A 38 -0.55 25.84 -1.90
C VAL A 38 -0.58 26.90 -0.81
N MET A 39 -0.68 26.50 0.47
CA MET A 39 -0.65 27.41 1.61
C MET A 39 0.65 28.23 1.66
N ILE A 40 1.80 27.57 1.52
CA ILE A 40 3.11 28.24 1.50
C ILE A 40 3.24 29.18 0.30
N GLY A 41 2.81 28.74 -0.89
CA GLY A 41 2.81 29.58 -2.09
C GLY A 41 1.92 30.82 -1.95
N LEU A 42 0.74 30.67 -1.34
CA LEU A 42 -0.18 31.78 -1.08
C LEU A 42 0.40 32.77 -0.07
N TRP A 43 0.99 32.27 1.03
CA TRP A 43 1.67 33.12 2.00
C TRP A 43 2.84 33.89 1.35
N ALA A 44 3.66 33.20 0.55
CA ALA A 44 4.77 33.82 -0.18
C ALA A 44 4.28 34.89 -1.16
N TYR A 45 3.18 34.64 -1.88
CA TYR A 45 2.57 35.63 -2.77
C TYR A 45 2.20 36.93 -2.04
N PHE A 46 1.48 36.85 -0.91
CA PHE A 46 1.11 38.05 -0.15
C PHE A 46 2.30 38.70 0.56
N ALA A 47 3.27 37.91 1.00
CA ALA A 47 4.52 38.41 1.57
C ALA A 47 5.31 39.28 0.57
N LEU A 48 5.21 38.97 -0.73
CA LEU A 48 5.88 39.71 -1.80
C LEU A 48 5.07 40.89 -2.35
N THR A 49 3.74 40.82 -2.31
CA THR A 49 2.86 41.85 -2.92
C THR A 49 2.38 42.91 -1.95
N ILE A 50 2.29 42.60 -0.65
CA ILE A 50 1.77 43.51 0.37
C ILE A 50 2.92 43.98 1.27
N PRO A 51 3.17 45.30 1.37
CA PRO A 51 4.19 45.84 2.29
C PRO A 51 3.97 45.38 3.73
N ASP A 52 5.07 45.03 4.41
CA ASP A 52 5.09 44.58 5.81
C ASP A 52 4.20 43.37 6.13
N TYR A 53 3.78 42.60 5.12
CA TYR A 53 2.94 41.43 5.34
C TYR A 53 3.66 40.32 6.12
N ALA A 54 4.95 40.11 5.85
CA ALA A 54 5.78 39.16 6.59
C ALA A 54 6.35 39.72 7.92
N SER A 55 5.97 40.93 8.33
CA SER A 55 6.43 41.50 9.60
C SER A 55 5.97 40.65 10.80
N VAL A 56 6.77 40.67 11.87
CA VAL A 56 6.43 39.96 13.13
C VAL A 56 5.08 40.46 13.66
N GLN A 57 4.86 41.78 13.64
CA GLN A 57 3.64 42.38 14.13
C GLN A 57 2.40 41.91 13.34
N ASN A 58 2.49 41.91 12.00
CA ASN A 58 1.37 41.41 11.18
C ASN A 58 1.17 39.90 11.38
N SER A 59 2.24 39.13 11.54
CA SER A 59 2.15 37.69 11.78
C SER A 59 1.44 37.37 13.10
N VAL A 60 1.74 38.12 14.17
CA VAL A 60 1.05 38.01 15.47
C VAL A 60 -0.43 38.38 15.34
N SER A 61 -0.76 39.45 14.60
CA SER A 61 -2.14 39.85 14.33
C SER A 61 -2.91 38.79 13.52
N LEU A 62 -2.29 38.23 12.47
CA LEU A 62 -2.87 37.16 11.67
C LEU A 62 -3.10 35.90 12.50
N LEU A 63 -2.15 35.51 13.37
CA LEU A 63 -2.34 34.39 14.29
C LEU A 63 -3.52 34.61 15.24
N ARG A 64 -3.70 35.83 15.75
CA ARG A 64 -4.82 36.19 16.61
C ARG A 64 -6.16 36.01 15.89
N LEU A 65 -6.30 36.56 14.68
CA LEU A 65 -7.53 36.45 13.89
C LEU A 65 -7.77 35.00 13.40
N PHE A 66 -6.70 34.30 13.01
CA PHE A 66 -6.79 32.90 12.59
C PHE A 66 -7.28 32.01 13.73
N ALA A 67 -6.86 32.28 14.97
CA ALA A 67 -7.23 31.44 16.10
C ALA A 67 -8.76 31.31 16.26
N GLU A 68 -9.47 32.43 16.15
CA GLU A 68 -10.93 32.51 16.23
C GLU A 68 -11.58 31.66 15.12
N PHE A 69 -11.16 31.84 13.86
CA PHE A 69 -11.66 31.04 12.74
C PHE A 69 -11.24 29.57 12.83
N GLY A 70 -10.05 29.28 13.34
CA GLY A 70 -9.48 27.95 13.46
C GLY A 70 -10.30 27.02 14.36
N PHE A 71 -10.86 27.54 15.45
CA PHE A 71 -11.81 26.79 16.28
C PHE A 71 -13.08 26.38 15.51
N VAL A 72 -13.63 27.29 14.69
CA VAL A 72 -14.82 27.04 13.87
C VAL A 72 -14.51 26.05 12.74
N ALA A 73 -13.36 26.17 12.10
CA ALA A 73 -12.89 25.20 11.11
C ALA A 73 -12.64 23.81 11.73
N LEU A 74 -12.12 23.76 12.97
CA LEU A 74 -11.95 22.51 13.70
C LEU A 74 -13.29 21.84 14.01
N ALA A 75 -14.28 22.62 14.44
CA ALA A 75 -15.65 22.17 14.68
C ALA A 75 -16.26 21.54 13.42
N MET A 76 -16.21 22.26 12.31
CA MET A 76 -16.63 21.78 10.99
C MET A 76 -15.88 20.49 10.57
N GLY A 77 -14.57 20.43 10.85
CA GLY A 77 -13.71 19.26 10.64
C GLY A 77 -14.22 17.99 11.31
N PHE A 78 -14.58 18.05 12.59
CA PHE A 78 -15.14 16.90 13.31
C PHE A 78 -16.46 16.44 12.71
N CYS A 79 -17.34 17.38 12.36
CA CYS A 79 -18.63 17.07 11.72
C CYS A 79 -18.41 16.35 10.36
N LEU A 80 -17.52 16.86 9.52
CA LEU A 80 -17.19 16.28 8.21
C LEU A 80 -16.62 14.88 8.31
N VAL A 81 -15.72 14.61 9.27
CA VAL A 81 -15.17 13.25 9.47
C VAL A 81 -16.26 12.22 9.73
N THR A 82 -17.37 12.58 10.38
CA THR A 82 -18.52 11.68 10.60
C THR A 82 -19.47 11.53 9.40
N GLY A 83 -19.20 12.23 8.30
CA GLY A 83 -20.10 12.34 7.15
C GLY A 83 -21.32 13.25 7.45
N GLY A 84 -21.15 14.22 8.34
CA GLY A 84 -22.11 15.29 8.62
C GLY A 84 -21.61 16.64 8.11
N ILE A 85 -22.50 17.62 8.02
CA ILE A 85 -22.16 19.02 7.74
C ILE A 85 -22.94 19.85 8.76
N ASP A 86 -22.23 20.71 9.48
CA ASP A 86 -22.82 21.62 10.45
C ASP A 86 -22.77 23.05 9.92
N LEU A 87 -23.80 23.44 9.17
CA LEU A 87 -23.91 24.81 8.67
C LEU A 87 -24.17 25.82 9.80
N SER A 88 -24.57 25.38 11.00
CA SER A 88 -24.93 26.30 12.09
C SER A 88 -23.72 26.89 12.83
N VAL A 89 -22.51 26.42 12.56
CA VAL A 89 -21.29 26.81 13.29
C VAL A 89 -21.07 28.32 13.36
N GLY A 90 -21.31 29.07 12.28
CA GLY A 90 -21.17 30.53 12.27
C GLY A 90 -22.24 31.23 13.11
N ALA A 91 -23.46 30.69 13.17
CA ALA A 91 -24.54 31.20 14.01
C ALA A 91 -24.37 30.83 15.49
N ILE A 92 -23.89 29.62 15.80
CA ILE A 92 -23.54 29.21 17.16
C ILE A 92 -22.41 30.08 17.70
N PHE A 93 -21.36 30.31 16.91
CA PHE A 93 -20.28 31.24 17.25
C PHE A 93 -20.83 32.64 17.60
N ALA A 94 -21.67 33.21 16.74
CA ALA A 94 -22.25 34.54 16.95
C ALA A 94 -23.12 34.61 18.21
N LEU A 95 -23.93 33.57 18.47
CA LEU A 95 -24.77 33.51 19.66
C LEU A 95 -23.94 33.32 20.94
N CYS A 96 -22.82 32.59 20.88
CA CYS A 96 -21.92 32.45 22.02
C CYS A 96 -21.11 33.73 22.28
N ASN A 97 -20.73 34.47 21.22
CA ASN A 97 -20.18 35.81 21.32
C ASN A 97 -21.15 36.74 22.07
N PHE A 98 -22.40 36.77 21.64
CA PHE A 98 -23.47 37.51 22.32
C PHE A 98 -23.63 37.05 23.78
N ALA A 99 -23.68 35.73 24.04
CA ALA A 99 -23.90 35.19 25.37
C ALA A 99 -22.78 35.58 26.35
N ALA A 100 -21.52 35.57 25.91
CA ALA A 100 -20.40 36.01 26.73
C ALA A 100 -20.55 37.49 27.13
N LEU A 101 -20.84 38.37 26.17
CA LEU A 101 -21.08 39.79 26.42
C LEU A 101 -22.31 40.01 27.31
N TYR A 102 -23.39 39.27 27.09
CA TYR A 102 -24.60 39.35 27.92
C TYR A 102 -24.32 38.97 29.37
N PHE A 103 -23.63 37.85 29.63
CA PHE A 103 -23.32 37.44 31.00
C PHE A 103 -22.40 38.44 31.71
N LEU A 104 -21.44 39.02 31.00
CA LEU A 104 -20.49 39.96 31.59
C LEU A 104 -21.06 41.38 31.75
N LEU A 105 -21.77 41.91 30.75
CA LEU A 105 -22.17 43.32 30.68
C LEU A 105 -23.61 43.59 31.10
N VAL A 106 -24.48 42.57 31.08
CA VAL A 106 -25.91 42.70 31.46
C VAL A 106 -26.19 41.99 32.77
N ARG A 107 -25.66 40.78 32.94
CA ARG A 107 -25.81 40.01 34.20
C ARG A 107 -24.70 40.31 35.20
N GLU A 108 -23.66 41.04 34.80
CA GLU A 108 -22.52 41.43 35.63
C GLU A 108 -21.86 40.24 36.34
N TRP A 109 -21.85 39.08 35.69
CA TRP A 109 -21.22 37.89 36.24
C TRP A 109 -19.70 37.99 36.16
N PRO A 110 -18.96 37.42 37.13
CA PRO A 110 -17.51 37.35 37.03
C PRO A 110 -17.07 36.47 35.85
N VAL A 111 -15.90 36.76 35.28
CA VAL A 111 -15.32 36.03 34.14
C VAL A 111 -15.26 34.52 34.38
N SER A 112 -14.95 34.11 35.61
CA SER A 112 -14.88 32.70 36.02
C SER A 112 -16.20 31.94 35.87
N LEU A 113 -17.34 32.65 35.93
CA LEU A 113 -18.67 32.07 35.73
C LEU A 113 -19.16 32.25 34.28
N ALA A 114 -18.92 33.42 33.69
CA ALA A 114 -19.37 33.74 32.34
C ALA A 114 -18.73 32.83 31.27
N VAL A 115 -17.44 32.54 31.37
CA VAL A 115 -16.72 31.69 30.39
C VAL A 115 -17.27 30.25 30.37
N PRO A 116 -17.37 29.52 31.49
CA PRO A 116 -18.01 28.21 31.51
C PRO A 116 -19.47 28.24 31.08
N ALA A 117 -20.24 29.25 31.49
CA ALA A 117 -21.64 29.39 31.08
C ALA A 117 -21.79 29.51 29.55
N THR A 118 -20.94 30.29 28.90
CA THR A 118 -20.93 30.40 27.44
C THR A 118 -20.54 29.08 26.75
N LEU A 119 -19.58 28.33 27.30
CA LEU A 119 -19.26 26.99 26.78
C LEU A 119 -20.45 26.03 26.89
N VAL A 120 -21.21 26.10 27.99
CA VAL A 120 -22.45 25.32 28.17
C VAL A 120 -23.51 25.74 27.15
N VAL A 121 -23.67 27.04 26.87
CA VAL A 121 -24.57 27.51 25.79
C VAL A 121 -24.19 26.88 24.45
N GLY A 122 -22.90 26.91 24.08
CA GLY A 122 -22.43 26.24 22.86
C GLY A 122 -22.72 24.74 22.84
N ALA A 123 -22.44 24.05 23.95
CA ALA A 123 -22.72 22.62 24.09
C ALA A 123 -24.22 22.31 23.93
N LEU A 124 -25.10 23.14 24.50
CA LEU A 124 -26.55 22.99 24.41
C LEU A 124 -27.03 23.19 22.97
N LEU A 125 -26.57 24.24 22.29
CA LEU A 125 -26.90 24.49 20.88
C LEU A 125 -26.43 23.35 19.98
N GLY A 126 -25.20 22.87 20.20
CA GLY A 126 -24.67 21.69 19.53
C GLY A 126 -25.47 20.42 19.84
N SER A 127 -25.95 20.26 21.07
CA SER A 127 -26.77 19.11 21.49
C SER A 127 -28.11 19.04 20.77
N ILE A 128 -28.71 20.19 20.43
CA ILE A 128 -29.95 20.24 19.65
C ILE A 128 -29.71 19.59 18.29
N ASN A 129 -28.69 20.05 17.55
CA ASN A 129 -28.31 19.45 16.28
C ASN A 129 -27.92 17.97 16.42
N GLY A 130 -27.13 17.65 17.44
CA GLY A 130 -26.73 16.30 17.76
C GLY A 130 -27.91 15.36 18.04
N PHE A 131 -28.95 15.85 18.70
CA PHE A 131 -30.14 15.09 19.02
C PHE A 131 -30.98 14.83 17.77
N LEU A 132 -31.27 15.87 17.00
CA LEU A 132 -32.02 15.77 15.74
C LEU A 132 -31.32 14.80 14.77
N ILE A 133 -30.01 14.91 14.62
CA ILE A 133 -29.25 14.11 13.66
C ILE A 133 -28.98 12.70 14.18
N GLY A 134 -28.55 12.57 15.44
CA GLY A 134 -28.15 11.30 16.04
C GLY A 134 -29.33 10.40 16.41
N PHE A 135 -30.38 10.97 17.00
CA PHE A 135 -31.52 10.24 17.54
C PHE A 135 -32.74 10.27 16.61
N LEU A 136 -33.13 11.45 16.10
CA LEU A 136 -34.24 11.57 15.16
C LEU A 136 -33.85 11.22 13.72
N LYS A 137 -32.55 10.98 13.45
CA LYS A 137 -32.00 10.56 12.16
C LYS A 137 -32.33 11.52 11.01
N THR A 138 -32.41 12.82 11.31
CA THR A 138 -32.59 13.84 10.28
C THR A 138 -31.35 13.97 9.40
N ARG A 139 -31.49 14.60 8.22
CA ARG A 139 -30.35 14.83 7.31
C ARG A 139 -29.50 16.00 7.86
N PRO A 140 -28.20 15.82 8.14
CA PRO A 140 -27.35 16.84 8.78
C PRO A 140 -27.36 18.21 8.11
N PHE A 141 -27.17 18.24 6.79
CA PHE A 141 -27.13 19.47 6.00
C PHE A 141 -28.42 20.30 6.15
N LEU A 142 -29.58 19.67 5.93
CA LEU A 142 -30.88 20.35 6.02
C LEU A 142 -31.17 20.79 7.47
N THR A 143 -30.86 19.93 8.43
CA THR A 143 -31.12 20.20 9.86
C THR A 143 -30.33 21.42 10.32
N THR A 144 -29.03 21.42 10.04
CA THR A 144 -28.14 22.48 10.50
C THR A 144 -28.40 23.80 9.75
N LEU A 145 -28.84 23.74 8.48
CA LEU A 145 -29.33 24.91 7.74
C LEU A 145 -30.54 25.54 8.43
N VAL A 146 -31.54 24.75 8.82
CA VAL A 146 -32.73 25.26 9.53
C VAL A 146 -32.33 25.86 10.88
N THR A 147 -31.48 25.18 11.65
CA THR A 147 -30.99 25.75 12.92
C THR A 147 -30.16 27.01 12.72
N LEU A 148 -29.36 27.11 11.65
CA LEU A 148 -28.64 28.33 11.31
C LEU A 148 -29.61 29.51 11.16
N ILE A 149 -30.71 29.33 10.42
CA ILE A 149 -31.70 30.40 10.19
C ILE A 149 -32.32 30.84 11.53
N ILE A 150 -32.72 29.90 12.37
CA ILE A 150 -33.33 30.18 13.68
C ILE A 150 -32.35 30.89 14.62
N LEU A 151 -31.12 30.39 14.72
CA LEU A 151 -30.09 30.96 15.58
C LEU A 151 -29.66 32.35 15.09
N ARG A 152 -29.55 32.54 13.77
CA ARG A 152 -29.26 33.85 13.18
C ARG A 152 -30.36 34.87 13.48
N ALA A 153 -31.62 34.48 13.33
CA ALA A 153 -32.76 35.32 13.70
C ALA A 153 -32.73 35.68 15.19
N SER A 154 -32.35 34.72 16.05
CA SER A 154 -32.22 34.92 17.49
C SER A 154 -31.11 35.92 17.82
N VAL A 155 -29.94 35.80 17.20
CA VAL A 155 -28.82 36.77 17.35
C VAL A 155 -29.28 38.17 16.94
N ASN A 156 -29.97 38.31 15.81
CA ASN A 156 -30.46 39.61 15.35
C ASN A 156 -31.47 40.23 16.33
N LEU A 157 -32.44 39.46 16.82
CA LEU A 157 -33.43 39.92 17.80
C LEU A 157 -32.77 40.38 19.11
N LEU A 158 -31.81 39.58 19.60
CA LEU A 158 -31.09 39.86 20.83
C LEU A 158 -30.18 41.08 20.68
N ASN A 159 -29.48 41.22 19.56
CA ASN A 159 -28.67 42.41 19.27
C ASN A 159 -29.52 43.68 19.25
N THR A 160 -30.71 43.66 18.63
CA THR A 160 -31.62 44.82 18.67
C THR A 160 -31.99 45.23 20.10
N SER A 161 -32.04 44.27 21.03
CA SER A 161 -32.43 44.53 22.42
C SER A 161 -31.26 45.01 23.31
N TYR A 162 -30.03 44.58 23.02
CA TYR A 162 -28.88 44.78 23.93
C TYR A 162 -27.67 45.49 23.31
N ALA A 163 -27.68 45.81 22.01
CA ALA A 163 -26.54 46.43 21.33
C ALA A 163 -26.11 47.77 21.98
N GLN A 164 -27.05 48.57 22.47
CA GLN A 164 -26.73 49.80 23.16
C GLN A 164 -25.94 49.54 24.45
N VAL A 165 -26.33 48.53 25.24
CA VAL A 165 -25.63 48.16 26.48
C VAL A 165 -24.19 47.73 26.20
N PHE A 166 -23.99 46.94 25.15
CA PHE A 166 -22.64 46.53 24.75
C PHE A 166 -21.77 47.68 24.23
N ALA A 167 -22.39 48.72 23.66
CA ALA A 167 -21.67 49.89 23.17
C ALA A 167 -21.28 50.88 24.28
N THR A 168 -22.02 50.92 25.40
CA THR A 168 -21.79 51.88 26.49
C THR A 168 -21.02 51.31 27.67
N ASN A 169 -21.03 49.98 27.86
CA ASN A 169 -20.42 49.32 29.00
C ASN A 169 -19.15 48.58 28.59
N SER A 170 -18.17 48.54 29.49
CA SER A 170 -16.93 47.76 29.35
C SER A 170 -16.78 46.79 30.52
N VAL A 171 -16.11 45.67 30.28
CA VAL A 171 -15.77 44.71 31.34
C VAL A 171 -14.49 45.17 32.01
N ASP A 172 -14.55 45.48 33.31
CA ASP A 172 -13.36 45.79 34.12
C ASP A 172 -12.79 44.51 34.74
N SER A 173 -11.90 43.82 34.01
CA SER A 173 -11.26 42.60 34.49
C SER A 173 -9.96 42.27 33.76
N ASP A 174 -8.85 42.23 34.50
CA ASP A 174 -7.54 41.79 34.00
C ASP A 174 -7.58 40.43 33.30
N ALA A 175 -8.42 39.51 33.81
CA ALA A 175 -8.58 38.18 33.22
C ALA A 175 -9.27 38.24 31.85
N TRP A 176 -10.26 39.10 31.69
CA TRP A 176 -10.97 39.29 30.41
C TRP A 176 -10.07 39.97 29.38
N ASP A 177 -9.34 41.00 29.80
CA ASP A 177 -8.38 41.71 28.95
C ASP A 177 -7.22 40.80 28.52
N PHE A 178 -6.76 39.92 29.41
CA PHE A 178 -5.75 38.92 29.08
C PHE A 178 -6.28 37.91 28.04
N ILE A 179 -7.54 37.47 28.14
CA ILE A 179 -8.18 36.58 27.16
C ILE A 179 -8.28 37.26 25.78
N GLY A 180 -8.65 38.54 25.72
CA GLY A 180 -8.89 39.28 24.48
C GLY A 180 -7.62 39.82 23.81
N GLY A 181 -6.80 40.54 24.56
CA GLY A 181 -5.62 41.27 24.07
C GLY A 181 -4.27 40.66 24.49
N GLY A 182 -4.25 39.84 25.54
CA GLY A 182 -3.02 39.30 26.12
C GLY A 182 -2.17 38.43 25.19
N SER A 183 -0.93 38.19 25.60
CA SER A 183 0.01 37.28 24.94
C SER A 183 0.89 36.55 25.95
N VAL A 184 1.34 35.34 25.58
CA VAL A 184 2.30 34.53 26.33
C VAL A 184 3.55 34.37 25.49
N ARG A 185 4.67 34.96 25.92
CA ARG A 185 5.96 34.94 25.18
C ARG A 185 5.82 35.38 23.71
N GLY A 186 4.99 36.39 23.46
CA GLY A 186 4.74 36.94 22.11
C GLY A 186 3.66 36.20 21.30
N ILE A 187 3.09 35.10 21.81
CA ILE A 187 1.98 34.37 21.16
C ILE A 187 0.65 34.87 21.74
N PRO A 188 -0.33 35.31 20.92
CA PRO A 188 -1.66 35.67 21.39
C PRO A 188 -2.32 34.55 22.21
N VAL A 189 -3.02 34.89 23.29
CA VAL A 189 -3.66 33.90 24.19
C VAL A 189 -4.65 33.01 23.44
N ASN A 190 -5.44 33.58 22.52
CA ASN A 190 -6.38 32.82 21.70
C ASN A 190 -5.68 31.80 20.78
N ALA A 191 -4.54 32.17 20.17
CA ALA A 191 -3.74 31.29 19.32
C ALA A 191 -3.04 30.18 20.12
N ALA A 192 -2.50 30.52 21.30
CA ALA A 192 -1.93 29.52 22.20
C ALA A 192 -2.99 28.52 22.66
N THR A 193 -4.19 29.00 22.99
CA THR A 193 -5.32 28.14 23.37
C THR A 193 -5.77 27.25 22.22
N LEU A 194 -5.88 27.79 21.00
CA LEU A 194 -6.18 26.99 19.82
C LEU A 194 -5.14 25.90 19.63
N PHE A 195 -3.84 26.20 19.77
CA PHE A 195 -2.77 25.21 19.63
C PHE A 195 -2.91 24.05 20.63
N VAL A 196 -3.20 24.36 21.90
CA VAL A 196 -3.44 23.33 22.93
C VAL A 196 -4.67 22.48 22.58
N VAL A 197 -5.79 23.11 22.21
CA VAL A 197 -7.01 22.40 21.82
C VAL A 197 -6.79 21.57 20.57
N LEU A 198 -6.03 22.05 19.59
CA LEU A 198 -5.66 21.32 18.39
C LEU A 198 -4.86 20.06 18.72
N LEU A 199 -3.90 20.13 19.64
CA LEU A 199 -3.13 18.97 20.08
C LEU A 199 -4.04 17.93 20.77
N ILE A 200 -4.92 18.38 21.65
CA ILE A 200 -5.90 17.51 22.33
C ILE A 200 -6.81 16.84 21.29
N CYS A 201 -7.40 17.62 20.38
CA CYS A 201 -8.26 17.13 19.31
C CYS A 201 -7.52 16.19 18.35
N HIS A 202 -6.23 16.47 18.06
CA HIS A 202 -5.41 15.61 17.21
C HIS A 202 -5.19 14.24 17.85
N ILE A 203 -4.77 14.21 19.12
CA ILE A 203 -4.58 12.96 19.88
C ILE A 203 -5.91 12.23 20.00
N PHE A 204 -6.99 12.95 20.31
CA PHE A 204 -8.33 12.39 20.42
C PHE A 204 -8.79 11.76 19.10
N LEU A 205 -8.60 12.41 17.96
CA LEU A 205 -9.02 11.88 16.66
C LEU A 205 -8.12 10.73 16.18
N SER A 206 -6.81 10.79 16.41
CA SER A 206 -5.85 9.84 15.84
C SER A 206 -5.55 8.63 16.72
N ARG A 207 -5.62 8.78 18.05
CA ARG A 207 -5.18 7.76 19.02
C ARG A 207 -6.28 7.24 19.93
N SER A 208 -7.46 7.85 19.98
CA SER A 208 -8.54 7.38 20.84
C SER A 208 -9.53 6.45 20.12
N ARG A 209 -10.20 5.58 20.88
CA ARG A 209 -11.32 4.75 20.39
C ARG A 209 -12.43 5.60 19.78
N TYR A 210 -12.70 6.76 20.39
CA TYR A 210 -13.73 7.67 19.90
C TYR A 210 -13.39 8.17 18.49
N GLY A 211 -12.14 8.56 18.25
CA GLY A 211 -11.67 9.00 16.93
C GLY A 211 -11.83 7.93 15.85
N TRP A 212 -11.45 6.68 16.14
CA TRP A 212 -11.65 5.55 15.22
C TRP A 212 -13.12 5.23 14.97
N HIS A 213 -13.98 5.41 15.99
CA HIS A 213 -15.41 5.28 15.80
C HIS A 213 -15.99 6.37 14.90
N LEU A 214 -15.53 7.62 14.99
CA LEU A 214 -15.96 8.70 14.09
C LEU A 214 -15.60 8.39 12.64
N THR A 215 -14.36 7.95 12.38
CA THR A 215 -13.92 7.59 11.02
C THR A 215 -14.67 6.37 10.49
N ALA A 216 -14.92 5.35 11.32
CA ALA A 216 -15.73 4.19 10.93
C ALA A 216 -17.18 4.59 10.59
N ILE A 217 -17.81 5.46 11.40
CA ILE A 217 -19.15 5.98 11.15
C ILE A 217 -19.22 6.76 9.83
N GLY A 218 -18.23 7.61 9.58
CA GLY A 218 -18.14 8.37 8.34
C GLY A 218 -17.90 7.49 7.11
N ALA A 219 -17.14 6.40 7.23
CA ALA A 219 -16.94 5.46 6.13
C ALA A 219 -18.21 4.64 5.83
N SER A 220 -18.86 4.11 6.86
CA SER A 220 -20.15 3.43 6.71
C SER A 220 -20.88 3.31 8.05
N ARG A 221 -21.95 4.10 8.20
CA ARG A 221 -22.83 4.07 9.39
C ARG A 221 -23.44 2.68 9.63
N LYS A 222 -23.72 1.93 8.56
CA LYS A 222 -24.30 0.57 8.63
C LYS A 222 -23.26 -0.41 9.16
N ALA A 223 -22.06 -0.42 8.58
CA ALA A 223 -20.97 -1.30 9.03
C ALA A 223 -20.55 -0.99 10.48
N ALA A 224 -20.42 0.30 10.82
CA ALA A 224 -20.11 0.73 12.19
C ALA A 224 -21.14 0.22 13.23
N ARG A 225 -22.43 0.23 12.88
CA ARG A 225 -23.48 -0.30 13.75
C ARG A 225 -23.38 -1.82 13.90
N HIS A 226 -23.10 -2.55 12.83
CA HIS A 226 -22.90 -4.01 12.89
C HIS A 226 -21.63 -4.38 13.69
N ALA A 227 -20.63 -3.51 13.71
CA ALA A 227 -19.45 -3.63 14.56
C ALA A 227 -19.67 -3.19 16.02
N GLY A 228 -20.92 -2.95 16.45
CA GLY A 228 -21.26 -2.62 17.84
C GLY A 228 -21.06 -1.16 18.26
N ILE A 229 -20.72 -0.26 17.33
CA ILE A 229 -20.49 1.16 17.65
C ILE A 229 -21.84 1.86 17.91
N ARG A 230 -21.93 2.63 19.01
CA ARG A 230 -23.11 3.43 19.39
C ARG A 230 -23.26 4.68 18.51
N VAL A 231 -23.58 4.49 17.23
CA VAL A 231 -23.61 5.55 16.20
C VAL A 231 -24.40 6.79 16.62
N ARG A 232 -25.57 6.61 17.27
CA ARG A 232 -26.44 7.74 17.68
C ARG A 232 -25.76 8.67 18.68
N LEU A 233 -25.12 8.10 19.70
CA LEU A 233 -24.40 8.84 20.74
C LEU A 233 -23.15 9.52 20.18
N MET A 234 -22.42 8.83 19.30
CA MET A 234 -21.22 9.39 18.66
C MET A 234 -21.56 10.61 17.80
N LEU A 235 -22.66 10.56 17.04
CA LEU A 235 -23.14 11.71 16.28
C LEU A 235 -23.54 12.85 17.24
N PHE A 236 -24.34 12.56 18.27
CA PHE A 236 -24.74 13.55 19.27
C PHE A 236 -23.54 14.30 19.88
N MET A 237 -22.56 13.54 20.38
CA MET A 237 -21.36 14.10 21.02
C MET A 237 -20.47 14.87 20.04
N THR A 238 -20.51 14.54 18.73
CA THR A 238 -19.78 15.29 17.70
C THR A 238 -20.33 16.71 17.54
N TYR A 239 -21.66 16.88 17.49
CA TYR A 239 -22.26 18.23 17.39
C TYR A 239 -22.16 19.01 18.71
N VAL A 240 -22.18 18.33 19.87
CA VAL A 240 -21.87 18.98 21.16
C VAL A 240 -20.44 19.54 21.15
N LEU A 241 -19.46 18.74 20.71
CA LEU A 241 -18.07 19.20 20.56
C LEU A 241 -17.97 20.37 19.56
N SER A 242 -18.68 20.29 18.43
CA SER A 242 -18.77 21.37 17.44
C SER A 242 -19.24 22.68 18.10
N GLY A 243 -20.32 22.62 18.87
CA GLY A 243 -20.88 23.76 19.58
C GLY A 243 -19.95 24.34 20.66
N MET A 244 -19.25 23.48 21.42
CA MET A 244 -18.25 23.91 22.41
C MET A 244 -17.05 24.62 21.75
N LEU A 245 -16.56 24.12 20.61
CA LEU A 245 -15.48 24.76 19.87
C LEU A 245 -15.92 26.11 19.29
N CYS A 246 -17.16 26.21 18.78
CA CYS A 246 -17.74 27.48 18.35
C CYS A 246 -17.91 28.47 19.52
N ALA A 247 -18.26 27.99 20.71
CA ALA A 247 -18.33 28.82 21.91
C ALA A 247 -16.96 29.34 22.34
N ALA A 248 -15.93 28.50 22.32
CA ALA A 248 -14.56 28.93 22.60
C ALA A 248 -14.12 30.06 21.65
N SER A 249 -14.41 29.90 20.35
CA SER A 249 -14.20 30.96 19.36
C SER A 249 -14.96 32.25 19.69
N GLY A 250 -16.25 32.14 20.04
CA GLY A 250 -17.11 33.27 20.38
C GLY A 250 -16.63 34.03 21.61
N ILE A 251 -16.10 33.34 22.61
CA ILE A 251 -15.52 33.96 23.82
C ILE A 251 -14.29 34.80 23.47
N PHE A 252 -13.36 34.25 22.67
CA PHE A 252 -12.17 35.00 22.26
C PHE A 252 -12.51 36.20 21.38
N TYR A 253 -13.48 36.03 20.47
CA TYR A 253 -13.96 37.14 19.65
C TYR A 253 -14.63 38.22 20.52
N ALA A 254 -15.47 37.84 21.48
CA ALA A 254 -16.11 38.76 22.43
C ALA A 254 -15.07 39.55 23.22
N ALA A 255 -14.05 38.87 23.75
CA ALA A 255 -13.00 39.50 24.54
C ALA A 255 -12.13 40.45 23.71
N ARG A 256 -11.87 40.12 22.44
CA ARG A 256 -11.06 40.97 21.57
C ARG A 256 -11.83 42.16 21.00
N GLN A 257 -13.07 41.93 20.55
CA GLN A 257 -13.83 42.91 19.79
C GLN A 257 -14.77 43.75 20.67
N ALA A 258 -15.10 43.25 21.87
CA ALA A 258 -16.03 43.84 22.84
C ALA A 258 -17.40 44.20 22.25
N SER A 259 -17.78 43.61 21.12
CA SER A 259 -19.03 43.91 20.43
C SER A 259 -19.55 42.73 19.63
N THR A 260 -20.82 42.83 19.26
CA THR A 260 -21.55 41.85 18.47
C THR A 260 -22.58 42.59 17.63
N ASP A 261 -22.76 42.15 16.38
CA ASP A 261 -23.71 42.74 15.43
C ASP A 261 -24.40 41.65 14.61
N SER A 262 -25.28 42.05 13.69
CA SER A 262 -25.98 41.10 12.80
C SER A 262 -25.07 40.40 11.79
N THR A 263 -23.86 40.93 11.55
CA THR A 263 -22.89 40.41 10.57
C THR A 263 -21.88 39.45 11.19
N THR A 264 -21.77 39.43 12.51
CA THR A 264 -20.83 38.59 13.27
C THR A 264 -20.95 37.12 12.87
N GLY A 265 -19.89 36.55 12.32
CA GLY A 265 -19.84 35.14 11.89
C GLY A 265 -20.69 34.78 10.67
N VAL A 266 -21.23 35.75 9.92
CA VAL A 266 -21.95 35.48 8.66
C VAL A 266 -20.98 34.93 7.63
N GLY A 267 -21.34 33.80 6.99
CA GLY A 267 -20.54 33.17 5.95
C GLY A 267 -19.37 32.34 6.46
N TRP A 268 -19.09 32.34 7.77
CA TRP A 268 -18.05 31.51 8.37
C TRP A 268 -18.35 30.01 8.22
N GLU A 269 -19.62 29.62 8.17
CA GLU A 269 -20.04 28.26 7.87
C GLU A 269 -19.58 27.78 6.48
N PHE A 270 -19.69 28.64 5.46
CA PHE A 270 -19.25 28.32 4.10
C PHE A 270 -17.73 28.41 3.98
N GLN A 271 -17.09 29.39 4.61
CA GLN A 271 -15.63 29.50 4.65
C GLN A 271 -15.00 28.30 5.35
N ALA A 272 -15.52 27.90 6.51
CA ALA A 272 -15.05 26.73 7.26
C ALA A 272 -15.27 25.43 6.47
N LEU A 273 -16.43 25.26 5.82
CA LEU A 273 -16.68 24.12 4.95
C LEU A 273 -15.68 24.07 3.79
N THR A 274 -15.45 25.21 3.13
CA THR A 274 -14.50 25.34 2.02
C THR A 274 -13.09 25.02 2.44
N ALA A 275 -12.66 25.61 3.57
CA ALA A 275 -11.37 25.38 4.18
C ALA A 275 -11.13 23.90 4.44
N VAL A 276 -12.03 23.26 5.19
CA VAL A 276 -11.83 21.89 5.64
C VAL A 276 -11.83 20.90 4.47
N VAL A 277 -12.68 21.11 3.45
CA VAL A 277 -12.71 20.29 2.23
C VAL A 277 -11.45 20.51 1.40
N LEU A 278 -11.00 21.76 1.21
CA LEU A 278 -9.75 22.08 0.50
C LEU A 278 -8.52 21.47 1.19
N GLY A 279 -8.55 21.39 2.53
CA GLY A 279 -7.55 20.71 3.33
C GLY A 279 -7.50 19.18 3.15
N GLY A 280 -8.47 18.58 2.46
CA GLY A 280 -8.51 17.15 2.16
C GLY A 280 -9.26 16.30 3.20
N VAL A 281 -10.19 16.91 3.96
CA VAL A 281 -11.20 16.18 4.73
C VAL A 281 -12.38 15.89 3.81
N SER A 282 -12.78 14.62 3.72
CA SER A 282 -13.77 14.21 2.71
C SER A 282 -15.19 14.61 3.10
N LEU A 283 -15.94 15.12 2.12
CA LEU A 283 -17.36 15.46 2.29
C LEU A 283 -18.23 14.22 2.51
N ALA A 284 -17.78 13.05 2.02
CA ALA A 284 -18.45 11.77 2.23
C ALA A 284 -18.25 11.21 3.65
N GLY A 285 -17.29 11.74 4.40
CA GLY A 285 -16.90 11.24 5.72
C GLY A 285 -15.87 10.11 5.69
N GLY A 286 -15.40 9.73 6.88
CA GLY A 286 -14.49 8.61 7.13
C GLY A 286 -13.02 8.89 6.83
N LYS A 287 -12.70 10.01 6.18
CA LYS A 287 -11.34 10.44 5.87
C LYS A 287 -11.13 11.90 6.27
N GLY A 288 -10.19 12.14 7.17
CA GLY A 288 -9.82 13.48 7.59
C GLY A 288 -8.90 13.44 8.81
N THR A 289 -8.16 14.53 9.01
CA THR A 289 -7.34 14.74 10.21
C THR A 289 -7.47 16.20 10.65
N VAL A 290 -7.16 16.46 11.92
CA VAL A 290 -7.12 17.84 12.45
C VAL A 290 -6.16 18.72 11.65
N TRP A 291 -5.01 18.19 11.23
CA TRP A 291 -4.04 18.94 10.41
C TRP A 291 -4.54 19.27 9.01
N ARG A 292 -5.28 18.37 8.38
CA ARG A 292 -5.93 18.65 7.09
C ARG A 292 -6.91 19.82 7.22
N ALA A 293 -7.78 19.78 8.23
CA ALA A 293 -8.71 20.87 8.51
C ALA A 293 -7.98 22.21 8.73
N MET A 294 -6.88 22.23 9.49
CA MET A 294 -6.14 23.46 9.79
C MET A 294 -5.35 24.02 8.61
N ILE A 295 -4.70 23.18 7.80
CA ILE A 295 -4.02 23.64 6.57
C ILE A 295 -5.04 24.30 5.64
N GLY A 296 -6.19 23.66 5.45
CA GLY A 296 -7.28 24.22 4.67
C GLY A 296 -7.83 25.53 5.23
N ALA A 297 -7.98 25.61 6.56
CA ALA A 297 -8.39 26.84 7.25
C ALA A 297 -7.40 27.97 7.06
N LEU A 298 -6.09 27.69 7.16
CA LEU A 298 -5.04 28.67 6.89
C LEU A 298 -5.07 29.17 5.45
N ILE A 299 -5.32 28.30 4.46
CA ILE A 299 -5.42 28.73 3.06
C ILE A 299 -6.56 29.74 2.87
N ILE A 300 -7.77 29.42 3.34
CA ILE A 300 -8.93 30.31 3.19
C ILE A 300 -8.75 31.59 4.02
N PHE A 301 -8.23 31.47 5.24
CA PHE A 301 -7.97 32.61 6.10
C PHE A 301 -6.95 33.58 5.48
N LEU A 302 -5.80 33.07 5.01
CA LEU A 302 -4.76 33.88 4.38
C LEU A 302 -5.26 34.51 3.08
N LEU A 303 -6.03 33.77 2.28
CA LEU A 303 -6.63 34.27 1.06
C LEU A 303 -7.53 35.47 1.35
N ILE A 304 -8.48 35.32 2.27
CA ILE A 304 -9.45 36.37 2.59
C ILE A 304 -8.73 37.58 3.18
N ASN A 305 -7.85 37.39 4.17
CA ASN A 305 -7.12 38.50 4.79
C ASN A 305 -6.20 39.22 3.79
N GLY A 306 -5.52 38.48 2.92
CA GLY A 306 -4.67 39.06 1.87
C GLY A 306 -5.47 39.88 0.87
N LEU A 307 -6.59 39.35 0.35
CA LEU A 307 -7.45 40.07 -0.58
C LEU A 307 -8.07 41.33 0.04
N VAL A 308 -8.58 41.24 1.26
CA VAL A 308 -9.14 42.40 1.98
C VAL A 308 -8.07 43.47 2.18
N ARG A 309 -6.84 43.07 2.52
CA ARG A 309 -5.72 44.02 2.68
C ARG A 309 -5.24 44.64 1.37
N MET A 310 -5.53 44.02 0.23
CA MET A 310 -5.37 44.61 -1.10
C MET A 310 -6.53 45.54 -1.50
N GLY A 311 -7.50 45.78 -0.61
CA GLY A 311 -8.66 46.62 -0.87
C GLY A 311 -9.77 45.92 -1.68
N ILE A 312 -9.72 44.59 -1.79
CA ILE A 312 -10.76 43.83 -2.50
C ILE A 312 -12.04 43.79 -1.66
N PRO A 313 -13.20 44.18 -2.21
CA PRO A 313 -14.46 44.18 -1.47
C PRO A 313 -14.92 42.78 -1.02
N GLY A 314 -15.62 42.72 0.12
CA GLY A 314 -16.05 41.47 0.75
C GLY A 314 -16.93 40.57 -0.13
N TYR A 315 -17.79 41.14 -0.99
CA TYR A 315 -18.63 40.36 -1.91
C TYR A 315 -17.79 39.60 -2.95
N VAL A 316 -16.65 40.16 -3.39
CA VAL A 316 -15.71 39.48 -4.30
C VAL A 316 -15.02 38.32 -3.58
N THR A 317 -14.55 38.53 -2.34
CA THR A 317 -13.94 37.45 -1.54
C THR A 317 -14.91 36.29 -1.29
N SER A 318 -16.21 36.60 -1.12
CA SER A 318 -17.28 35.61 -0.99
C SER A 318 -17.49 34.82 -2.29
N ALA A 319 -17.52 35.51 -3.44
CA ALA A 319 -17.62 34.87 -4.74
C ALA A 319 -16.42 33.94 -5.01
N VAL A 320 -15.20 34.40 -4.71
CA VAL A 320 -13.97 33.59 -4.83
C VAL A 320 -14.04 32.35 -3.95
N THR A 321 -14.47 32.49 -2.69
CA THR A 321 -14.65 31.36 -1.77
C THR A 321 -15.65 30.35 -2.31
N GLY A 322 -16.77 30.80 -2.90
CA GLY A 322 -17.76 29.92 -3.53
C GLY A 322 -17.21 29.15 -4.74
N VAL A 323 -16.41 29.79 -5.60
CA VAL A 323 -15.74 29.13 -6.73
C VAL A 323 -14.74 28.07 -6.23
N ILE A 324 -13.96 28.40 -5.20
CA ILE A 324 -13.01 27.46 -4.58
C ILE A 324 -13.75 26.26 -3.98
N LEU A 325 -14.88 26.48 -3.29
CA LEU A 325 -15.70 25.39 -2.76
C LEU A 325 -16.20 24.48 -3.86
N LEU A 326 -16.72 25.04 -4.96
CA LEU A 326 -17.21 24.27 -6.10
C LEU A 326 -16.08 23.41 -6.70
N ALA A 327 -14.90 23.99 -6.89
CA ALA A 327 -13.72 23.27 -7.38
C ALA A 327 -13.27 22.18 -6.39
N ALA A 328 -13.17 22.50 -5.10
CA ALA A 328 -12.75 21.56 -4.06
C ALA A 328 -13.70 20.36 -3.95
N VAL A 329 -15.01 20.60 -3.98
CA VAL A 329 -16.03 19.53 -3.97
C VAL A 329 -15.96 18.69 -5.25
N GLY A 330 -15.84 19.32 -6.42
CA GLY A 330 -15.71 18.61 -7.69
C GLY A 330 -14.48 17.69 -7.74
N ILE A 331 -13.36 18.17 -7.21
CA ILE A 331 -12.12 17.39 -7.08
C ILE A 331 -12.29 16.28 -6.05
N ASP A 332 -12.81 16.55 -4.84
CA ASP A 332 -13.00 15.52 -3.80
C ASP A 332 -13.88 14.37 -4.30
N VAL A 333 -15.01 14.67 -4.94
CA VAL A 333 -15.93 13.65 -5.46
C VAL A 333 -15.28 12.81 -6.56
N LYS A 334 -14.58 13.44 -7.51
CA LYS A 334 -13.95 12.74 -8.63
C LYS A 334 -12.71 11.97 -8.19
N TRP A 335 -11.89 12.55 -7.31
CA TRP A 335 -10.69 11.94 -6.75
C TRP A 335 -11.05 10.78 -5.84
N SER A 336 -11.99 10.94 -4.90
CA SER A 336 -12.40 9.88 -3.98
C SER A 336 -12.92 8.64 -4.72
N LYS A 337 -13.69 8.82 -5.80
CA LYS A 337 -14.19 7.71 -6.64
C LYS A 337 -13.12 7.05 -7.50
N ASN A 338 -12.18 7.83 -8.05
CA ASN A 338 -11.23 7.33 -9.05
C ASN A 338 -9.81 7.10 -8.52
N ARG A 339 -9.51 7.42 -7.26
CA ARG A 339 -8.16 7.35 -6.68
C ARG A 339 -7.52 5.98 -6.86
N GLY A 340 -8.22 4.90 -6.51
CA GLY A 340 -7.69 3.53 -6.66
C GLY A 340 -7.31 3.22 -8.10
N LYS A 341 -8.20 3.52 -9.05
CA LYS A 341 -7.97 3.36 -10.49
C LYS A 341 -6.83 4.24 -11.00
N ALA A 342 -6.76 5.49 -10.55
CA ALA A 342 -5.72 6.44 -10.96
C ALA A 342 -4.34 6.01 -10.46
N ILE A 343 -4.24 5.59 -9.20
CA ILE A 343 -2.99 5.10 -8.60
C ILE A 343 -2.54 3.82 -9.31
N GLN A 344 -3.42 2.83 -9.50
CA GLN A 344 -3.09 1.61 -10.23
C GLN A 344 -2.58 1.90 -11.66
N LYS A 345 -3.18 2.86 -12.36
CA LYS A 345 -2.76 3.28 -13.71
C LYS A 345 -1.38 3.96 -13.76
N ILE A 346 -0.91 4.54 -12.65
CA ILE A 346 0.40 5.20 -12.56
C ILE A 346 1.44 4.24 -11.97
N TYR A 347 1.00 3.29 -11.14
CA TYR A 347 1.86 2.37 -10.41
C TYR A 347 2.63 1.40 -11.33
N VAL A 348 1.96 0.86 -12.35
CA VAL A 348 2.60 -0.04 -13.31
C VAL A 348 3.39 0.77 -14.33
N ASN A 349 4.69 0.54 -14.40
CA ASN A 349 5.59 1.35 -15.22
C ASN A 349 6.55 0.47 -16.05
N PRO A 350 6.06 -0.11 -17.16
CA PRO A 350 6.84 -1.03 -17.97
C PRO A 350 8.17 -0.42 -18.43
N ALA A 351 9.23 -1.23 -18.38
CA ALA A 351 10.56 -0.90 -18.86
C ALA A 351 10.91 -1.72 -20.09
N PHE A 352 11.85 -1.25 -20.91
CA PHE A 352 12.35 -2.04 -22.03
C PHE A 352 13.04 -3.31 -21.52
N VAL A 353 12.67 -4.47 -22.05
CA VAL A 353 13.29 -5.77 -21.71
C VAL A 353 14.19 -6.21 -22.87
N PRO A 354 15.51 -6.33 -22.66
CA PRO A 354 16.45 -6.76 -23.68
C PRO A 354 16.47 -8.29 -23.80
N LEU A 355 15.52 -8.85 -24.57
CA LEU A 355 15.53 -10.28 -24.90
C LEU A 355 16.51 -10.54 -26.06
N ALA A 356 17.38 -11.54 -25.90
CA ALA A 356 18.18 -12.08 -27.00
C ALA A 356 17.27 -12.74 -28.06
N SER A 357 17.78 -13.00 -29.26
CA SER A 357 16.99 -13.72 -30.27
C SER A 357 16.57 -15.09 -29.73
N ALA A 358 15.30 -15.44 -29.88
CA ALA A 358 14.85 -16.78 -29.50
C ALA A 358 15.46 -17.81 -30.47
N PRO A 359 16.01 -18.92 -29.97
CA PRO A 359 16.44 -20.01 -30.84
C PRO A 359 15.23 -20.64 -31.54
N SER A 360 15.47 -21.29 -32.67
CA SER A 360 14.41 -22.02 -33.37
C SER A 360 13.99 -23.25 -32.55
N VAL A 361 12.68 -23.37 -32.34
CA VAL A 361 12.00 -24.54 -31.76
C VAL A 361 11.30 -25.38 -32.81
N GLN A 362 11.48 -25.08 -34.11
CA GLN A 362 10.78 -25.79 -35.17
C GLN A 362 11.04 -27.30 -35.13
N PRO A 363 10.00 -28.15 -35.27
CA PRO A 363 10.17 -29.59 -35.37
C PRO A 363 11.15 -29.95 -36.50
N GLY A 364 12.05 -30.91 -36.23
CA GLY A 364 13.03 -31.39 -37.21
C GLY A 364 14.25 -30.48 -37.43
N ALA A 365 14.36 -29.35 -36.72
CA ALA A 365 15.59 -28.58 -36.70
C ALA A 365 16.71 -29.34 -35.97
N THR A 366 17.97 -29.11 -36.35
CA THR A 366 19.17 -29.66 -35.66
C THR A 366 19.47 -28.99 -34.31
N SER A 367 18.62 -28.05 -33.90
CA SER A 367 18.72 -27.30 -32.65
C SER A 367 18.42 -28.19 -31.45
N PRO A 368 19.14 -28.07 -30.32
CA PRO A 368 18.80 -28.78 -29.08
C PRO A 368 17.42 -28.36 -28.52
N TYR A 369 16.86 -27.25 -29.01
CA TYR A 369 15.55 -26.72 -28.66
C TYR A 369 14.40 -27.20 -29.56
N ALA A 370 14.68 -28.07 -30.54
CA ALA A 370 13.66 -28.51 -31.50
C ALA A 370 12.53 -29.29 -30.82
N GLN A 371 11.30 -28.95 -31.17
CA GLN A 371 10.10 -29.56 -30.60
C GLN A 371 9.97 -31.05 -31.00
N ASN A 372 9.56 -31.87 -30.04
CA ASN A 372 9.32 -33.31 -30.16
C ASN A 372 8.08 -33.74 -29.34
N ASP A 373 7.86 -35.03 -29.14
CA ASP A 373 6.69 -35.60 -28.47
C ASP A 373 7.05 -36.42 -27.22
N ARG A 374 8.28 -36.28 -26.71
CA ARG A 374 8.83 -37.14 -25.65
C ARG A 374 8.01 -37.10 -24.37
N LEU A 375 7.32 -36.01 -24.04
CA LEU A 375 6.55 -35.89 -22.81
C LEU A 375 5.07 -36.31 -22.93
N ILE A 376 4.56 -36.58 -24.14
CA ILE A 376 3.13 -36.87 -24.36
C ILE A 376 2.67 -38.10 -23.55
N ASN A 377 3.52 -39.12 -23.45
CA ASN A 377 3.21 -40.40 -22.82
C ASN A 377 3.66 -40.50 -21.35
N ALA A 378 3.90 -39.37 -20.69
CA ALA A 378 4.22 -39.37 -19.26
C ALA A 378 3.06 -39.98 -18.44
N GLN A 379 3.39 -40.91 -17.55
CA GLN A 379 2.44 -41.57 -16.67
C GLN A 379 1.90 -40.57 -15.64
N ALA A 380 0.58 -40.50 -15.50
CA ALA A 380 -0.06 -39.65 -14.51
C ALA A 380 -0.03 -40.30 -13.12
N ILE A 381 0.50 -39.56 -12.14
CA ILE A 381 0.38 -39.84 -10.71
C ILE A 381 -0.69 -38.89 -10.15
N GLY A 382 -1.68 -39.45 -9.46
CA GLY A 382 -2.72 -38.65 -8.81
C GLY A 382 -3.61 -37.84 -9.76
N LEU A 383 -3.96 -38.40 -10.93
CA LEU A 383 -4.86 -37.76 -11.89
C LEU A 383 -6.17 -37.34 -11.22
N ASP A 384 -6.54 -36.07 -11.37
CA ASP A 384 -7.72 -35.42 -10.76
C ASP A 384 -7.72 -35.42 -9.22
N GLN A 385 -6.57 -35.72 -8.59
CA GLN A 385 -6.41 -35.73 -7.14
C GLN A 385 -5.49 -34.60 -6.63
N VAL A 386 -4.92 -33.83 -7.54
CA VAL A 386 -3.97 -32.74 -7.29
C VAL A 386 -4.37 -31.55 -8.15
N GLU A 387 -4.16 -30.33 -7.68
CA GLU A 387 -4.44 -29.12 -8.47
C GLU A 387 -3.23 -28.20 -8.46
N GLY A 388 -2.60 -28.07 -9.63
CA GLY A 388 -1.40 -27.28 -9.87
C GLY A 388 -0.21 -27.70 -9.01
N PRO A 389 0.32 -28.93 -9.16
CA PRO A 389 1.56 -29.34 -8.49
C PRO A 389 2.74 -28.58 -9.06
N GLU A 390 2.98 -27.40 -8.51
CA GLU A 390 3.94 -26.42 -9.02
C GLU A 390 5.39 -26.92 -8.89
N ASP A 391 5.75 -27.43 -7.71
CA ASP A 391 6.97 -28.19 -7.52
C ASP A 391 6.66 -29.64 -7.14
N VAL A 392 7.55 -30.53 -7.56
CA VAL A 392 7.51 -31.96 -7.23
C VAL A 392 8.84 -32.35 -6.63
N ILE A 393 8.83 -33.19 -5.60
CA ILE A 393 10.06 -33.68 -4.98
C ILE A 393 9.90 -35.08 -4.42
N LEU A 394 10.98 -35.85 -4.37
CA LEU A 394 11.01 -37.21 -3.86
C LEU A 394 11.90 -37.32 -2.64
N ASP A 395 11.44 -38.06 -1.65
CA ASP A 395 12.26 -38.43 -0.51
C ASP A 395 13.09 -39.70 -0.77
N ARG A 396 13.86 -40.12 0.23
CA ARG A 396 14.71 -41.31 0.17
C ARG A 396 13.93 -42.62 0.01
N GLN A 397 12.70 -42.65 0.51
CA GLN A 397 11.82 -43.82 0.40
C GLN A 397 11.14 -43.89 -0.99
N GLY A 398 11.36 -42.89 -1.84
CA GLY A 398 10.76 -42.79 -3.17
C GLY A 398 9.30 -42.34 -3.13
N ARG A 399 8.83 -41.73 -2.01
CA ARG A 399 7.51 -41.10 -1.96
C ARG A 399 7.57 -39.76 -2.69
N VAL A 400 6.51 -39.45 -3.42
CA VAL A 400 6.41 -38.23 -4.24
C VAL A 400 5.61 -37.18 -3.50
N TYR A 401 6.13 -35.97 -3.44
CA TYR A 401 5.49 -34.81 -2.84
C TYR A 401 5.16 -33.82 -3.95
N GLY A 402 4.00 -33.18 -3.85
CA GLY A 402 3.59 -32.08 -4.72
C GLY A 402 2.95 -30.98 -3.91
N SER A 403 3.16 -29.73 -4.31
CA SER A 403 2.39 -28.61 -3.78
C SER A 403 0.99 -28.55 -4.40
N THR A 404 0.05 -27.82 -3.79
CA THR A 404 -1.24 -27.53 -4.43
C THR A 404 -1.61 -26.07 -4.22
N ARG A 405 -2.43 -25.53 -5.13
CA ARG A 405 -2.90 -24.13 -5.06
C ARG A 405 -3.58 -23.74 -3.74
N ASP A 406 -4.20 -24.70 -3.05
CA ASP A 406 -4.91 -24.49 -1.78
C ASP A 406 -4.00 -24.45 -0.53
N GLY A 407 -2.68 -24.46 -0.70
CA GLY A 407 -1.76 -24.35 0.43
C GLY A 407 -1.34 -25.69 1.05
N ASN A 408 -1.66 -26.80 0.40
CA ASN A 408 -1.26 -28.14 0.85
C ASN A 408 0.04 -28.59 0.21
N VAL A 409 0.76 -29.45 0.94
CA VAL A 409 1.73 -30.38 0.38
C VAL A 409 1.11 -31.78 0.48
N ILE A 410 0.91 -32.41 -0.67
CA ILE A 410 0.37 -33.75 -0.79
C ILE A 410 1.51 -34.75 -0.97
N ARG A 411 1.32 -35.96 -0.46
CA ARG A 411 2.28 -37.07 -0.55
C ARG A 411 1.63 -38.29 -1.17
N PHE A 412 2.32 -38.89 -2.13
CA PHE A 412 1.98 -40.17 -2.74
C PHE A 412 2.99 -41.24 -2.35
N SER A 413 2.48 -42.41 -1.99
CA SER A 413 3.27 -43.57 -1.57
C SER A 413 2.70 -44.88 -2.12
N GLY A 414 3.46 -45.96 -1.93
CA GLY A 414 3.18 -47.28 -2.51
C GLY A 414 3.92 -47.52 -3.83
N PRO A 415 4.06 -48.79 -4.29
CA PRO A 415 4.84 -49.12 -5.49
C PRO A 415 4.42 -48.38 -6.77
N ASN A 416 3.13 -48.01 -6.89
CA ASN A 416 2.58 -47.30 -8.04
C ASN A 416 1.95 -45.94 -7.66
N PHE A 417 2.31 -45.38 -6.50
CA PHE A 417 1.79 -44.08 -6.02
C PHE A 417 0.27 -44.06 -5.75
N GLU A 418 -0.30 -45.19 -5.40
CA GLU A 418 -1.74 -45.35 -5.17
C GLU A 418 -2.26 -44.70 -3.87
N THR A 419 -1.39 -44.49 -2.87
CA THR A 419 -1.80 -43.93 -1.57
C THR A 419 -1.53 -42.45 -1.51
N ARG A 420 -2.59 -41.63 -1.46
CA ARG A 420 -2.54 -40.17 -1.32
C ARG A 420 -2.86 -39.74 0.10
N GLU A 421 -2.08 -38.79 0.61
CA GLU A 421 -2.40 -38.09 1.86
C GLU A 421 -2.01 -36.60 1.78
N VAL A 422 -2.65 -35.79 2.62
CA VAL A 422 -2.18 -34.42 2.87
C VAL A 422 -1.08 -34.51 3.91
N PHE A 423 0.16 -34.31 3.48
CA PHE A 423 1.31 -34.36 4.39
C PHE A 423 1.34 -33.15 5.33
N ALA A 424 1.04 -31.96 4.79
CA ALA A 424 0.91 -30.74 5.57
C ALA A 424 -0.01 -29.71 4.89
N HIS A 425 -0.70 -28.91 5.70
CA HIS A 425 -1.40 -27.71 5.27
C HIS A 425 -0.67 -26.48 5.80
N ILE A 426 0.15 -25.84 4.94
CA ILE A 426 0.99 -24.69 5.32
C ILE A 426 0.21 -23.38 5.18
N GLY A 427 -0.74 -23.32 4.24
CA GLY A 427 -1.41 -22.09 3.81
C GLY A 427 -0.58 -21.35 2.75
N GLY A 428 -1.08 -20.19 2.32
CA GLY A 428 -0.48 -19.46 1.19
C GLY A 428 -0.45 -20.31 -0.08
N ARG A 429 0.55 -20.08 -0.93
CA ARG A 429 0.78 -20.91 -2.12
C ARG A 429 2.22 -21.47 -2.09
N PRO A 430 2.39 -22.77 -1.79
CA PRO A 430 3.68 -23.45 -1.82
C PRO A 430 4.17 -23.57 -3.27
N LEU A 431 5.32 -22.99 -3.57
CA LEU A 431 5.86 -22.91 -4.93
C LEU A 431 6.99 -23.94 -5.07
N GLY A 432 8.19 -23.68 -4.54
CA GLY A 432 9.35 -24.58 -4.55
C GLY A 432 9.64 -25.30 -3.24
N MET A 433 10.28 -26.48 -3.33
CA MET A 433 10.54 -27.39 -2.21
C MET A 433 11.94 -28.02 -2.27
N GLN A 434 12.58 -28.23 -1.12
CA GLN A 434 13.84 -28.98 -1.01
C GLN A 434 13.95 -29.68 0.34
N PHE A 435 14.43 -30.93 0.35
CA PHE A 435 14.74 -31.63 1.60
C PHE A 435 16.08 -31.19 2.18
N ASP A 436 16.11 -30.89 3.49
CA ASP A 436 17.34 -30.69 4.24
C ASP A 436 17.97 -32.04 4.68
N ARG A 437 19.11 -31.96 5.35
CA ARG A 437 19.89 -33.14 5.79
C ARG A 437 19.16 -34.00 6.83
N ASP A 438 18.23 -33.41 7.57
CA ASP A 438 17.44 -34.05 8.62
C ASP A 438 16.08 -34.56 8.09
N GLU A 439 15.92 -34.61 6.76
CA GLU A 439 14.69 -35.01 6.06
C GLU A 439 13.51 -34.07 6.32
N ASN A 440 13.73 -32.83 6.79
CA ASN A 440 12.69 -31.80 6.80
C ASN A 440 12.48 -31.27 5.39
N LEU A 441 11.21 -31.10 5.01
CA LEU A 441 10.82 -30.49 3.75
C LEU A 441 10.79 -28.97 3.91
N ILE A 442 11.74 -28.26 3.31
CA ILE A 442 11.76 -26.80 3.28
C ILE A 442 10.98 -26.32 2.06
N VAL A 443 10.10 -25.34 2.27
CA VAL A 443 9.08 -24.91 1.31
C VAL A 443 9.09 -23.39 1.19
N ALA A 444 9.23 -22.88 -0.03
CA ALA A 444 8.98 -21.49 -0.36
C ALA A 444 7.47 -21.28 -0.56
N VAL A 445 6.91 -20.32 0.15
CA VAL A 445 5.48 -20.05 0.18
C VAL A 445 5.22 -18.60 -0.20
N ALA A 446 4.65 -18.40 -1.37
CA ALA A 446 4.27 -17.08 -1.84
C ALA A 446 3.29 -16.40 -0.87
N GLY A 447 3.56 -15.13 -0.56
CA GLY A 447 2.81 -14.32 0.40
C GLY A 447 3.22 -14.50 1.87
N MET A 448 3.99 -15.54 2.20
CA MET A 448 4.31 -15.92 3.59
C MET A 448 5.81 -15.96 3.91
N GLY A 449 6.67 -16.40 2.98
CA GLY A 449 8.10 -16.60 3.20
C GLY A 449 8.51 -18.06 3.06
N VAL A 450 9.51 -18.50 3.82
CA VAL A 450 10.02 -19.88 3.81
C VAL A 450 9.63 -20.59 5.10
N TYR A 451 9.07 -21.79 4.96
CA TYR A 451 8.61 -22.65 6.04
C TYR A 451 9.23 -24.05 5.91
N GLY A 452 9.29 -24.78 7.00
CA GLY A 452 9.73 -26.17 7.01
C GLY A 452 8.63 -27.08 7.54
N VAL A 453 8.60 -28.31 7.05
CA VAL A 453 7.73 -29.38 7.53
C VAL A 453 8.62 -30.55 7.95
N ALA A 454 8.61 -30.86 9.24
CA ALA A 454 9.36 -32.00 9.76
C ALA A 454 8.74 -33.34 9.30
N PRO A 455 9.48 -34.47 9.36
CA PRO A 455 8.98 -35.78 8.93
C PRO A 455 7.67 -36.23 9.60
N ASP A 456 7.39 -35.72 10.81
CA ASP A 456 6.17 -35.95 11.58
C ASP A 456 4.97 -35.07 11.14
N GLY A 457 5.17 -34.20 10.15
CA GLY A 457 4.17 -33.24 9.65
C GLY A 457 4.14 -31.91 10.38
N ARG A 458 5.01 -31.69 11.39
CA ARG A 458 5.03 -30.44 12.16
C ARG A 458 5.61 -29.29 11.32
N ILE A 459 4.83 -28.22 11.19
CA ILE A 459 5.22 -27.01 10.45
C ILE A 459 6.00 -26.06 11.36
N PHE A 460 7.09 -25.49 10.86
CA PHE A 460 7.87 -24.46 11.53
C PHE A 460 8.25 -23.32 10.57
N LYS A 461 8.37 -22.11 11.09
CA LYS A 461 8.81 -20.95 10.29
C LYS A 461 10.33 -20.97 10.15
N VAL A 462 10.82 -20.80 8.92
CA VAL A 462 12.24 -20.57 8.63
C VAL A 462 12.52 -19.07 8.61
N THR A 463 11.84 -18.33 7.71
CA THR A 463 11.96 -16.86 7.62
C THR A 463 10.81 -16.24 6.82
N ASP A 464 10.38 -15.04 7.20
CA ASP A 464 9.36 -14.22 6.51
C ASP A 464 9.85 -12.79 6.17
N GLU A 465 11.06 -12.44 6.61
CA GLU A 465 11.66 -11.14 6.40
C GLU A 465 13.17 -11.22 6.12
N THR A 466 13.72 -10.14 5.56
CA THR A 466 15.15 -9.93 5.32
C THR A 466 15.50 -8.47 5.63
N ASN A 467 16.77 -8.11 5.55
CA ASN A 467 17.24 -6.73 5.71
C ASN A 467 16.43 -5.69 4.90
N ARG A 468 16.04 -4.59 5.57
CA ARG A 468 15.28 -3.47 4.98
C ARG A 468 16.21 -2.49 4.26
N THR A 469 15.76 -1.99 3.10
CA THR A 469 16.40 -0.85 2.44
C THR A 469 15.90 0.46 3.05
N TRP A 470 16.76 1.16 3.81
CA TRP A 470 16.36 2.33 4.60
C TRP A 470 15.80 3.52 3.78
N TYR A 471 16.25 3.69 2.55
CA TYR A 471 15.82 4.80 1.67
C TYR A 471 14.58 4.47 0.83
N LYS A 472 14.08 3.24 0.85
CA LYS A 472 12.83 2.90 0.13
C LYS A 472 11.61 3.35 0.93
N LEU A 473 10.69 4.01 0.24
CA LEU A 473 9.38 4.43 0.77
C LEU A 473 8.50 3.24 1.15
N ASN A 474 8.54 2.19 0.32
CA ASN A 474 7.85 0.94 0.58
C ASN A 474 8.78 -0.01 1.32
N ASP A 475 8.24 -0.64 2.36
CA ASP A 475 8.98 -1.65 3.11
C ASP A 475 9.23 -2.87 2.22
N ASP A 476 10.51 -3.14 1.97
CA ASP A 476 10.97 -4.28 1.19
C ASP A 476 11.59 -5.38 2.07
N SER A 477 11.52 -5.28 3.39
CA SER A 477 12.00 -6.35 4.28
C SER A 477 11.17 -7.62 4.17
N ARG A 478 9.84 -7.50 4.03
CA ARG A 478 8.93 -8.63 3.91
C ARG A 478 9.19 -9.43 2.63
N LEU A 479 9.23 -10.75 2.77
CA LEU A 479 9.23 -11.69 1.64
C LEU A 479 7.82 -11.78 1.07
N ARG A 480 7.63 -11.33 -0.18
CA ARG A 480 6.29 -11.26 -0.79
C ARG A 480 6.01 -12.47 -1.65
N MET A 481 7.01 -12.97 -2.35
CA MET A 481 6.84 -14.02 -3.34
C MET A 481 8.09 -14.91 -3.33
N ALA A 482 8.31 -15.58 -2.20
CA ALA A 482 9.26 -16.69 -2.14
C ALA A 482 8.80 -17.76 -3.11
N ASP A 483 9.64 -18.09 -4.09
CA ASP A 483 9.27 -18.93 -5.24
C ASP A 483 9.99 -20.27 -5.20
N ASP A 484 11.24 -20.33 -5.62
CA ASP A 484 12.06 -21.55 -5.55
C ASP A 484 13.20 -21.43 -4.54
N LEU A 485 13.70 -22.57 -4.07
CA LEU A 485 14.80 -22.64 -3.12
C LEU A 485 15.69 -23.86 -3.31
N ASP A 486 16.93 -23.73 -2.89
CA ASP A 486 17.84 -24.86 -2.76
C ASP A 486 18.83 -24.67 -1.59
N ILE A 487 19.42 -25.76 -1.13
CA ILE A 487 20.22 -25.81 0.09
C ILE A 487 21.68 -26.12 -0.26
N ALA A 488 22.58 -25.23 0.14
CA ALA A 488 24.01 -25.39 -0.06
C ALA A 488 24.60 -26.45 0.90
N PRO A 489 25.79 -27.02 0.60
CA PRO A 489 26.40 -28.06 1.46
C PRO A 489 26.65 -27.63 2.91
N ASP A 490 26.77 -26.32 3.16
CA ASP A 490 26.93 -25.74 4.49
C ASP A 490 25.61 -25.50 5.24
N GLY A 491 24.48 -25.94 4.65
CA GLY A 491 23.13 -25.81 5.19
C GLY A 491 22.46 -24.47 4.92
N LYS A 492 23.13 -23.50 4.28
CA LYS A 492 22.50 -22.22 3.93
C LYS A 492 21.43 -22.44 2.86
N ILE A 493 20.27 -21.82 3.08
CA ILE A 493 19.13 -21.91 2.17
C ILE A 493 19.15 -20.68 1.28
N TYR A 494 19.29 -20.89 -0.02
CA TYR A 494 19.19 -19.84 -1.02
C TYR A 494 17.83 -19.94 -1.68
N PHE A 495 17.14 -18.81 -1.82
CA PHE A 495 15.80 -18.79 -2.40
C PHE A 495 15.54 -17.51 -3.16
N SER A 496 14.64 -17.58 -4.13
CA SER A 496 14.18 -16.44 -4.90
C SER A 496 13.03 -15.72 -4.19
N ASP A 497 13.01 -14.41 -4.28
CA ASP A 497 11.83 -13.58 -3.97
C ASP A 497 11.52 -12.77 -5.24
N CYS A 498 10.56 -13.25 -6.02
CA CYS A 498 10.32 -12.84 -7.41
C CYS A 498 10.06 -11.34 -7.56
N THR A 499 9.41 -10.73 -6.57
CA THR A 499 9.08 -9.31 -6.59
C THR A 499 8.97 -8.75 -5.19
N THR A 500 9.54 -7.57 -4.98
CA THR A 500 9.36 -6.79 -3.75
C THR A 500 8.16 -5.84 -3.82
N ARG A 501 7.41 -5.84 -4.93
CA ARG A 501 6.36 -4.85 -5.22
C ARG A 501 4.95 -5.41 -5.30
N TYR A 502 4.79 -6.58 -5.92
CA TYR A 502 3.47 -7.17 -6.15
C TYR A 502 3.24 -8.34 -5.19
N GLU A 503 1.96 -8.66 -4.96
CA GLU A 503 1.55 -9.87 -4.22
C GLU A 503 1.33 -11.02 -5.23
N MET A 504 1.24 -12.26 -4.75
CA MET A 504 1.03 -13.45 -5.59
C MET A 504 -0.13 -13.30 -6.59
N THR A 505 -1.26 -12.73 -6.17
CA THR A 505 -2.45 -12.52 -7.03
C THR A 505 -2.26 -11.47 -8.12
N THR A 506 -1.15 -10.73 -8.07
CA THR A 506 -0.82 -9.62 -8.99
C THR A 506 0.57 -9.75 -9.60
N ASN A 507 1.22 -10.91 -9.45
CA ASN A 507 2.62 -11.13 -9.85
C ASN A 507 2.85 -10.97 -11.36
N THR A 508 1.83 -11.23 -12.19
CA THR A 508 1.86 -11.04 -13.65
C THR A 508 2.16 -9.59 -14.04
N LEU A 509 1.82 -8.62 -13.18
CA LEU A 509 2.20 -7.22 -13.38
C LEU A 509 3.72 -7.02 -13.33
N ASP A 510 4.47 -7.82 -12.58
CA ASP A 510 5.93 -7.71 -12.49
C ASP A 510 6.59 -8.13 -13.81
N ILE A 511 6.13 -9.25 -14.38
CA ILE A 511 6.56 -9.74 -15.71
C ILE A 511 6.23 -8.69 -16.78
N LEU A 512 5.02 -8.13 -16.75
CA LEU A 512 4.63 -7.06 -17.67
C LEU A 512 5.39 -5.76 -17.44
N GLU A 513 5.79 -5.48 -16.21
CA GLU A 513 6.61 -4.32 -15.93
C GLU A 513 8.04 -4.52 -16.45
N GLY A 514 8.54 -5.76 -16.41
CA GLY A 514 9.85 -6.13 -16.93
C GLY A 514 10.96 -5.32 -16.28
N ARG A 515 10.88 -5.15 -14.96
CA ARG A 515 11.81 -4.38 -14.15
C ARG A 515 12.55 -5.29 -13.16
N PRO A 516 13.74 -4.90 -12.70
CA PRO A 516 14.49 -5.65 -11.71
C PRO A 516 13.90 -5.46 -10.30
N ASN A 517 12.69 -5.96 -10.05
CA ASN A 517 11.96 -5.81 -8.80
C ASN A 517 12.19 -6.97 -7.80
N GLY A 518 12.76 -8.07 -8.27
CA GLY A 518 13.03 -9.28 -7.49
C GLY A 518 14.42 -9.31 -6.87
N ARG A 519 14.70 -10.37 -6.13
CA ARG A 519 15.97 -10.59 -5.42
C ARG A 519 16.22 -12.07 -5.14
N VAL A 520 17.47 -12.39 -4.82
CA VAL A 520 17.86 -13.69 -4.25
C VAL A 520 18.28 -13.47 -2.81
N VAL A 521 17.76 -14.31 -1.92
CA VAL A 521 17.88 -14.21 -0.47
C VAL A 521 18.58 -15.46 0.05
N CYS A 522 19.33 -15.31 1.14
CA CYS A 522 19.99 -16.40 1.83
C CYS A 522 19.57 -16.38 3.31
N TYR A 523 19.11 -17.52 3.79
CA TYR A 523 18.91 -17.81 5.20
C TYR A 523 20.06 -18.68 5.71
N ASP A 524 20.64 -18.26 6.82
CA ASP A 524 21.69 -19.01 7.52
C ASP A 524 21.09 -19.65 8.78
N PRO A 525 20.92 -20.99 8.82
CA PRO A 525 20.33 -21.67 9.98
C PRO A 525 21.22 -21.61 11.23
N ALA A 526 22.55 -21.46 11.07
CA ALA A 526 23.47 -21.42 12.21
C ALA A 526 23.32 -20.11 13.00
N THR A 527 23.13 -18.98 12.30
CA THR A 527 22.94 -17.67 12.92
C THR A 527 21.47 -17.26 13.03
N LYS A 528 20.55 -17.99 12.38
CA LYS A 528 19.13 -17.66 12.21
C LYS A 528 18.92 -16.28 11.61
N THR A 529 19.77 -15.91 10.63
CA THR A 529 19.69 -14.60 9.97
C THR A 529 19.37 -14.74 8.48
N THR A 530 18.55 -13.82 7.99
CA THR A 530 18.17 -13.73 6.56
C THR A 530 18.75 -12.46 5.95
N ARG A 531 19.41 -12.59 4.80
CA ARG A 531 19.96 -11.45 4.06
C ARG A 531 19.73 -11.57 2.56
N THR A 532 19.49 -10.43 1.91
CA THR A 532 19.49 -10.32 0.45
C THR A 532 20.92 -10.46 -0.07
N VAL A 533 21.15 -11.44 -0.95
CA VAL A 533 22.46 -11.70 -1.58
C VAL A 533 22.56 -10.99 -2.92
N ILE A 534 21.49 -11.02 -3.71
CA ILE A 534 21.39 -10.31 -4.98
C ILE A 534 20.14 -9.47 -4.94
N ASN A 535 20.28 -8.16 -5.14
CA ASN A 535 19.15 -7.24 -5.20
C ASN A 535 18.99 -6.71 -6.63
N HIS A 536 17.80 -6.20 -6.96
CA HIS A 536 17.45 -5.69 -8.29
C HIS A 536 17.65 -6.75 -9.38
N PHE A 537 16.99 -7.89 -9.21
CA PHE A 537 16.97 -8.99 -10.16
C PHE A 537 15.64 -9.03 -10.93
N TYR A 538 15.67 -9.49 -12.18
CA TYR A 538 14.48 -9.59 -13.02
C TYR A 538 13.79 -10.93 -12.77
N PHE A 539 12.69 -10.91 -12.00
CA PHE A 539 11.84 -12.07 -11.71
C PHE A 539 12.65 -13.39 -11.56
N PRO A 540 13.52 -13.47 -10.51
CA PRO A 540 14.25 -14.70 -10.24
C PRO A 540 13.26 -15.78 -9.85
N ASN A 541 13.23 -16.90 -10.55
CA ASN A 541 12.30 -17.98 -10.29
C ASN A 541 13.08 -19.19 -9.75
N GLY A 542 13.46 -20.15 -10.60
CA GLY A 542 14.25 -21.32 -10.21
C GLY A 542 15.61 -21.03 -9.57
N ILE A 543 15.94 -21.81 -8.54
CA ILE A 543 17.18 -21.77 -7.76
C ILE A 543 17.76 -23.18 -7.66
N CYS A 544 19.03 -23.36 -8.06
CA CYS A 544 19.73 -24.64 -7.91
C CYS A 544 21.18 -24.42 -7.49
N VAL A 545 21.63 -25.07 -6.42
CA VAL A 545 23.05 -25.12 -6.06
C VAL A 545 23.77 -26.04 -7.06
N SER A 546 24.90 -25.59 -7.59
CA SER A 546 25.70 -26.38 -8.53
C SER A 546 26.16 -27.70 -7.92
N HIS A 547 26.44 -28.71 -8.76
CA HIS A 547 26.91 -30.03 -8.31
C HIS A 547 28.14 -29.95 -7.39
N ASP A 548 29.05 -29.00 -7.62
CA ASP A 548 30.24 -28.78 -6.80
C ASP A 548 29.99 -27.98 -5.50
N GLY A 549 28.77 -27.47 -5.30
CA GLY A 549 28.38 -26.69 -4.14
C GLY A 549 28.92 -25.26 -4.07
N LYS A 550 29.62 -24.77 -5.11
CA LYS A 550 30.32 -23.46 -5.08
C LYS A 550 29.53 -22.31 -5.68
N SER A 551 28.43 -22.59 -6.36
CA SER A 551 27.60 -21.58 -7.01
C SER A 551 26.11 -21.89 -6.92
N VAL A 552 25.28 -20.88 -7.19
CA VAL A 552 23.82 -20.97 -7.30
C VAL A 552 23.43 -20.55 -8.70
N LEU A 553 22.72 -21.43 -9.41
CA LEU A 553 22.08 -21.18 -10.67
C LEU A 553 20.72 -20.52 -10.42
N ILE A 554 20.40 -19.49 -11.20
CA ILE A 554 19.21 -18.67 -11.04
C ILE A 554 18.52 -18.51 -12.39
N ALA A 555 17.30 -19.02 -12.51
CA ALA A 555 16.45 -18.76 -13.67
C ALA A 555 15.82 -17.37 -13.57
N SER A 556 15.93 -16.57 -14.64
CA SER A 556 15.22 -15.30 -14.77
C SER A 556 14.09 -15.45 -15.77
N THR A 557 12.87 -15.61 -15.27
CA THR A 557 11.67 -15.80 -16.10
C THR A 557 11.48 -14.61 -17.04
N SER A 558 11.62 -13.39 -16.55
CA SER A 558 11.38 -12.17 -17.34
C SER A 558 12.46 -11.88 -18.40
N LEU A 559 13.70 -12.34 -18.20
CA LEU A 559 14.78 -12.14 -19.18
C LEU A 559 14.95 -13.33 -20.13
N CYS A 560 14.32 -14.47 -19.82
CA CYS A 560 14.54 -15.72 -20.53
C CYS A 560 16.02 -16.15 -20.48
N LYS A 561 16.64 -16.13 -19.29
CA LYS A 561 18.06 -16.45 -19.08
C LYS A 561 18.29 -17.32 -17.84
N VAL A 562 19.42 -18.01 -17.80
CA VAL A 562 19.98 -18.61 -16.57
C VAL A 562 21.26 -17.86 -16.20
N PHE A 563 21.40 -17.53 -14.92
CA PHE A 563 22.59 -16.91 -14.35
C PHE A 563 23.29 -17.86 -13.39
N ARG A 564 24.60 -17.71 -13.25
CA ARG A 564 25.40 -18.34 -12.19
C ARG A 564 25.87 -17.28 -11.22
N HIS A 565 25.59 -17.48 -9.93
CA HIS A 565 26.13 -16.67 -8.84
C HIS A 565 27.08 -17.50 -7.98
N TRP A 566 28.34 -17.07 -7.88
CA TRP A 566 29.35 -17.79 -7.11
C TRP A 566 29.21 -17.49 -5.61
N ILE A 567 29.01 -18.51 -4.79
CA ILE A 567 28.87 -18.40 -3.33
C ILE A 567 30.16 -18.77 -2.59
N ASP A 568 31.07 -19.46 -3.27
CA ASP A 568 32.39 -19.83 -2.77
C ASP A 568 33.49 -19.70 -3.84
N GLY A 569 34.75 -19.81 -3.43
CA GLY A 569 35.93 -19.75 -4.30
C GLY A 569 36.34 -18.34 -4.73
N PRO A 570 37.29 -18.21 -5.67
CA PRO A 570 37.88 -16.92 -6.06
C PRO A 570 36.89 -15.99 -6.80
N LYS A 571 35.80 -16.53 -7.34
CA LYS A 571 34.73 -15.76 -7.99
C LYS A 571 33.60 -15.36 -7.04
N LYS A 572 33.67 -15.68 -5.74
CA LYS A 572 32.60 -15.44 -4.77
C LYS A 572 32.02 -14.02 -4.86
N GLY A 573 30.70 -13.94 -4.88
CA GLY A 573 29.92 -12.71 -5.02
C GLY A 573 29.70 -12.24 -6.47
N ARG A 574 30.35 -12.86 -7.46
CA ARG A 574 30.16 -12.53 -8.88
C ARG A 574 28.95 -13.27 -9.45
N THR A 575 28.14 -12.55 -10.22
CA THR A 575 27.07 -13.13 -11.06
C THR A 575 27.45 -13.03 -12.53
N GLU A 576 27.29 -14.11 -13.28
CA GLU A 576 27.52 -14.18 -14.72
C GLU A 576 26.35 -14.84 -15.46
N ILE A 577 26.16 -14.50 -16.73
CA ILE A 577 25.15 -15.17 -17.58
C ILE A 577 25.68 -16.55 -17.91
N LEU A 578 24.88 -17.58 -17.66
CA LEU A 578 25.18 -18.96 -18.03
C LEU A 578 24.47 -19.34 -19.34
N MET A 579 23.20 -18.95 -19.48
CA MET A 579 22.40 -19.16 -20.70
C MET A 579 21.65 -17.88 -21.05
N ASP A 580 21.72 -17.44 -22.31
CA ASP A 580 21.08 -16.18 -22.78
C ASP A 580 19.94 -16.43 -23.79
N GLU A 581 20.10 -17.44 -24.65
CA GLU A 581 19.21 -17.68 -25.78
C GLU A 581 18.16 -18.76 -25.46
N LEU A 582 17.32 -18.53 -24.44
CA LEU A 582 16.24 -19.50 -24.15
C LEU A 582 15.01 -19.30 -25.05
N PRO A 583 14.37 -20.40 -25.50
CA PRO A 583 13.15 -20.34 -26.31
C PRO A 583 11.89 -19.98 -25.50
N GLY A 584 11.98 -20.04 -24.17
CA GLY A 584 10.85 -19.86 -23.27
C GLY A 584 11.22 -19.10 -22.00
N ASN A 585 10.21 -18.86 -21.17
CA ASN A 585 10.35 -18.33 -19.82
C ASN A 585 10.83 -19.46 -18.89
N PRO A 586 12.06 -19.38 -18.34
CA PRO A 586 12.58 -20.40 -17.44
C PRO A 586 11.93 -20.34 -16.06
N ASP A 587 11.85 -21.50 -15.44
CA ASP A 587 11.28 -21.76 -14.12
C ASP A 587 12.30 -22.57 -13.28
N ASN A 588 11.90 -23.58 -12.50
CA ASN A 588 12.80 -24.36 -11.64
C ASN A 588 13.96 -25.01 -12.42
N ILE A 589 15.11 -25.11 -11.74
CA ILE A 589 16.33 -25.77 -12.21
C ILE A 589 16.64 -26.88 -11.22
N ASN A 590 16.93 -28.10 -11.69
CA ASN A 590 17.27 -29.22 -10.82
C ASN A 590 18.41 -30.07 -11.37
N ARG A 591 19.18 -30.70 -10.48
CA ARG A 591 20.31 -31.57 -10.84
C ARG A 591 19.83 -32.84 -11.57
N ALA A 592 20.62 -33.29 -12.54
CA ALA A 592 20.47 -34.57 -13.22
C ALA A 592 21.54 -35.59 -12.77
N SER A 593 21.31 -36.88 -13.01
CA SER A 593 22.23 -37.95 -12.57
C SER A 593 23.60 -37.95 -13.25
N ASP A 594 23.69 -37.40 -14.46
CA ASP A 594 24.90 -37.37 -15.31
C ASP A 594 25.77 -36.11 -15.10
N GLY A 595 25.54 -35.36 -14.03
CA GLY A 595 26.26 -34.12 -13.74
C GLY A 595 25.77 -32.90 -14.53
N THR A 596 24.67 -33.03 -15.27
CA THR A 596 23.99 -31.92 -15.96
C THR A 596 22.82 -31.38 -15.12
N TYR A 597 22.02 -30.49 -15.71
CA TYR A 597 20.84 -29.89 -15.08
C TYR A 597 19.63 -29.96 -15.99
N TRP A 598 18.47 -30.12 -15.37
CA TRP A 598 17.17 -29.91 -15.97
C TRP A 598 16.67 -28.49 -15.69
N LEU A 599 15.92 -27.92 -16.63
CA LEU A 599 15.29 -26.60 -16.56
C LEU A 599 13.87 -26.66 -17.11
N ALA A 600 12.90 -26.11 -16.38
CA ALA A 600 11.51 -26.01 -16.84
C ALA A 600 11.31 -24.75 -17.65
N LEU A 601 10.48 -24.84 -18.69
CA LEU A 601 9.99 -23.67 -19.42
C LEU A 601 8.47 -23.59 -19.28
N VAL A 602 8.00 -22.67 -18.44
CA VAL A 602 6.57 -22.49 -18.13
C VAL A 602 5.78 -21.94 -19.31
N GLY A 603 6.43 -21.20 -20.20
CA GLY A 603 5.82 -20.64 -21.38
C GLY A 603 6.82 -20.43 -22.50
N ILE A 604 6.39 -20.60 -23.74
CA ILE A 604 7.25 -20.48 -24.93
C ILE A 604 7.11 -19.09 -25.55
N ARG A 605 8.24 -18.50 -25.95
CA ARG A 605 8.26 -17.16 -26.53
C ARG A 605 7.61 -17.19 -27.91
N THR A 606 6.80 -16.17 -28.18
CA THR A 606 6.25 -15.91 -29.50
C THR A 606 6.79 -14.59 -30.04
N PRO A 607 6.86 -14.39 -31.38
CA PRO A 607 7.28 -13.10 -31.95
C PRO A 607 6.47 -11.91 -31.42
N THR A 608 5.18 -12.12 -31.15
CA THR A 608 4.28 -11.10 -30.58
C THR A 608 4.63 -10.76 -29.14
N PHE A 609 4.92 -11.77 -28.31
CA PHE A 609 5.39 -11.56 -26.93
C PHE A 609 6.72 -10.81 -26.90
N ASP A 610 7.67 -11.21 -27.74
CA ASP A 610 8.97 -10.57 -27.90
C ASP A 610 8.87 -9.11 -28.33
N LEU A 611 7.96 -8.80 -29.26
CA LEU A 611 7.68 -7.43 -29.69
C LEU A 611 7.09 -6.60 -28.53
N ALA A 612 6.15 -7.16 -27.77
CA ALA A 612 5.55 -6.49 -26.61
C ALA A 612 6.60 -6.18 -25.52
N ALA A 613 7.52 -7.12 -25.26
CA ALA A 613 8.64 -6.94 -24.33
C ALA A 613 9.53 -5.74 -24.71
N ARG A 614 9.74 -5.49 -26.01
CA ARG A 614 10.52 -4.35 -26.52
C ARG A 614 9.75 -3.02 -26.57
N LYS A 615 8.43 -3.02 -26.30
CA LYS A 615 7.55 -1.84 -26.43
C LYS A 615 6.85 -1.49 -25.10
N PRO A 616 7.52 -0.76 -24.19
CA PRO A 616 6.94 -0.40 -22.89
C PRO A 616 5.61 0.37 -22.97
N GLY A 617 5.48 1.29 -23.94
CA GLY A 617 4.25 2.05 -24.15
C GLY A 617 3.08 1.17 -24.62
N PHE A 618 3.35 0.06 -25.30
CA PHE A 618 2.35 -0.92 -25.67
C PHE A 618 1.86 -1.69 -24.45
N ARG A 619 2.77 -2.25 -23.63
CA ARG A 619 2.42 -2.92 -22.37
C ARG A 619 1.68 -2.00 -21.39
N LEU A 620 2.05 -0.72 -21.35
CA LEU A 620 1.34 0.27 -20.53
C LEU A 620 -0.11 0.48 -20.99
N ARG A 621 -0.37 0.48 -22.31
CA ARG A 621 -1.74 0.56 -22.83
C ARG A 621 -2.53 -0.71 -22.55
N MET A 622 -1.89 -1.87 -22.70
CA MET A 622 -2.47 -3.17 -22.38
C MET A 622 -2.98 -3.20 -20.94
N VAL A 623 -2.14 -2.86 -19.96
CA VAL A 623 -2.52 -2.78 -18.54
C VAL A 623 -3.65 -1.77 -18.27
N LYS A 624 -3.79 -0.73 -19.09
CA LYS A 624 -4.75 0.35 -18.88
C LYS A 624 -6.10 0.15 -19.56
N GLN A 625 -6.14 -0.62 -20.63
CA GLN A 625 -7.25 -0.65 -21.58
C GLN A 625 -7.74 -2.06 -21.89
N VAL A 626 -6.97 -3.09 -21.56
CA VAL A 626 -7.27 -4.49 -21.90
C VAL A 626 -7.49 -5.28 -20.61
N PRO A 627 -8.56 -6.10 -20.52
CA PRO A 627 -8.76 -7.07 -19.44
C PRO A 627 -7.54 -7.99 -19.24
N THR A 628 -7.33 -8.47 -18.02
CA THR A 628 -6.12 -9.23 -17.65
C THR A 628 -5.99 -10.57 -18.37
N ASP A 629 -7.12 -11.19 -18.67
CA ASP A 629 -7.30 -12.44 -19.42
C ASP A 629 -6.98 -12.30 -20.92
N GLU A 630 -6.98 -11.06 -21.43
CA GLU A 630 -6.72 -10.73 -22.84
C GLU A 630 -5.30 -10.15 -23.05
N TRP A 631 -4.44 -10.26 -22.04
CA TRP A 631 -3.06 -9.78 -22.14
C TRP A 631 -2.20 -10.72 -22.99
N LEU A 632 -1.29 -10.12 -23.76
CA LEU A 632 -0.28 -10.90 -24.47
C LEU A 632 0.66 -11.58 -23.47
N ALA A 633 0.69 -12.90 -23.54
CA ALA A 633 1.48 -13.80 -22.72
C ALA A 633 2.34 -14.70 -23.61
N PRO A 634 3.38 -15.36 -23.07
CA PRO A 634 4.01 -16.49 -23.75
C PRO A 634 2.99 -17.60 -24.02
N ALA A 635 3.31 -18.52 -24.93
CA ALA A 635 2.48 -19.69 -25.20
C ALA A 635 2.56 -20.67 -24.03
N LEU A 636 1.50 -20.70 -23.22
CA LEU A 636 1.38 -21.54 -22.00
C LEU A 636 0.83 -22.96 -22.28
N ASN A 637 0.34 -23.20 -23.50
CA ASN A 637 -0.29 -24.45 -23.92
C ASN A 637 0.71 -25.53 -24.37
N HIS A 638 1.92 -25.53 -23.81
CA HIS A 638 2.98 -26.49 -24.11
C HIS A 638 3.64 -26.96 -22.82
N GLY A 639 4.11 -28.21 -22.81
CA GLY A 639 5.08 -28.69 -21.82
C GLY A 639 6.48 -28.66 -22.42
N CYS A 640 7.46 -28.09 -21.72
CA CYS A 640 8.84 -28.15 -22.15
C CYS A 640 9.81 -28.20 -20.96
N VAL A 641 10.72 -29.16 -20.99
CA VAL A 641 11.92 -29.18 -20.13
C VAL A 641 13.18 -29.25 -21.00
N LEU A 642 14.23 -28.60 -20.53
CA LEU A 642 15.52 -28.49 -21.21
C LEU A 642 16.61 -29.10 -20.35
N LYS A 643 17.54 -29.82 -20.98
CA LYS A 643 18.75 -30.32 -20.34
C LYS A 643 19.97 -29.51 -20.79
N PHE A 644 20.81 -29.09 -19.85
CA PHE A 644 22.01 -28.29 -20.14
C PHE A 644 23.18 -28.65 -19.22
N ASN A 645 24.41 -28.46 -19.69
CA ASN A 645 25.62 -28.81 -18.94
C ASN A 645 26.13 -27.67 -18.03
N GLU A 646 27.19 -27.94 -17.26
CA GLU A 646 27.82 -26.98 -16.35
C GLU A 646 28.36 -25.72 -17.06
N GLN A 647 28.55 -25.75 -18.37
CA GLN A 647 29.01 -24.62 -19.18
C GLN A 647 27.85 -23.77 -19.73
N GLY A 648 26.59 -24.21 -19.55
CA GLY A 648 25.41 -23.54 -20.08
C GLY A 648 25.05 -23.93 -21.50
N GLU A 649 25.63 -25.01 -22.03
CA GLU A 649 25.30 -25.53 -23.36
C GLU A 649 24.03 -26.38 -23.27
N ALA A 650 23.02 -26.02 -24.06
CA ALA A 650 21.81 -26.81 -24.20
C ALA A 650 22.10 -28.11 -24.95
N LEU A 651 21.73 -29.24 -24.35
CA LEU A 651 21.99 -30.58 -24.89
C LEU A 651 20.77 -31.11 -25.64
N GLU A 652 19.61 -31.04 -25.01
CA GLU A 652 18.35 -31.53 -25.55
C GLU A 652 17.15 -30.90 -24.84
N SER A 653 15.99 -30.93 -25.48
CA SER A 653 14.71 -30.50 -24.92
C SER A 653 13.65 -31.56 -25.13
N TRP A 654 12.72 -31.67 -24.18
CA TRP A 654 11.65 -32.66 -24.18
C TRP A 654 10.32 -31.92 -24.11
N TRP A 655 9.38 -32.31 -24.95
CA TRP A 655 8.19 -31.53 -25.22
C TRP A 655 6.89 -32.33 -25.09
N ASP A 656 5.84 -31.66 -24.63
CA ASP A 656 4.43 -31.98 -24.88
C ASP A 656 3.84 -30.84 -25.74
N PRO A 657 3.85 -30.96 -27.08
CA PRO A 657 3.26 -30.00 -28.00
C PRO A 657 1.75 -29.81 -27.84
N THR A 658 1.07 -30.82 -27.30
CA THR A 658 -0.39 -30.82 -27.21
C THR A 658 -0.85 -30.02 -26.00
N GLY A 659 -0.01 -29.96 -24.95
CA GLY A 659 -0.35 -29.37 -23.67
C GLY A 659 -1.49 -30.09 -22.94
N ILE A 660 -1.85 -31.31 -23.36
CA ILE A 660 -2.94 -32.10 -22.78
C ILE A 660 -2.45 -32.91 -21.59
N SER A 661 -1.26 -33.50 -21.69
CA SER A 661 -0.69 -34.31 -20.61
C SER A 661 -0.07 -33.42 -19.55
N HIS A 662 0.78 -32.49 -19.98
CA HIS A 662 1.53 -31.59 -19.10
C HIS A 662 1.76 -30.23 -19.75
N SER A 663 0.85 -29.27 -19.55
CA SER A 663 1.09 -27.86 -19.90
C SER A 663 1.80 -27.13 -18.75
N THR A 664 2.33 -25.93 -19.03
CA THR A 664 2.85 -25.01 -18.00
C THR A 664 3.82 -25.67 -17.02
N LEU A 665 4.77 -26.46 -17.54
CA LEU A 665 5.74 -27.15 -16.70
C LEU A 665 6.60 -26.13 -15.95
N THR A 666 6.59 -26.24 -14.62
CA THR A 666 7.33 -25.36 -13.71
C THR A 666 8.45 -26.08 -12.99
N SER A 667 8.37 -27.40 -12.87
CA SER A 667 9.37 -28.19 -12.15
C SER A 667 9.57 -29.58 -12.74
N MET A 668 10.75 -30.13 -12.47
CA MET A 668 11.07 -31.51 -12.78
C MET A 668 12.11 -32.08 -11.82
N ARG A 669 11.97 -33.34 -11.44
CA ARG A 669 12.98 -34.03 -10.62
C ARG A 669 13.31 -35.36 -11.23
N GLU A 670 14.59 -35.59 -11.46
CA GLU A 670 15.08 -36.92 -11.75
C GLU A 670 15.15 -37.72 -10.43
N HIS A 671 14.80 -39.00 -10.47
CA HIS A 671 14.93 -39.91 -9.34
C HIS A 671 14.78 -41.36 -9.83
N LYS A 672 15.76 -42.22 -9.52
CA LYS A 672 15.77 -43.65 -9.87
C LYS A 672 15.47 -43.95 -11.35
N GLY A 673 16.10 -43.19 -12.24
CA GLY A 673 15.91 -43.30 -13.69
C GLY A 673 14.54 -42.87 -14.21
N TYR A 674 13.77 -42.08 -13.44
CA TYR A 674 12.54 -41.44 -13.90
C TYR A 674 12.64 -39.92 -13.75
N LEU A 675 11.99 -39.20 -14.65
CA LEU A 675 11.77 -37.76 -14.54
C LEU A 675 10.32 -37.52 -14.11
N TYR A 676 10.17 -36.82 -12.99
CA TYR A 676 8.89 -36.42 -12.43
C TYR A 676 8.61 -34.97 -12.82
N LEU A 677 7.36 -34.65 -13.18
CA LEU A 677 6.99 -33.37 -13.79
C LEU A 677 5.89 -32.69 -13.00
N GLY A 678 6.11 -31.42 -12.62
CA GLY A 678 5.12 -30.54 -12.02
C GLY A 678 4.75 -29.36 -12.94
N GLY A 679 3.53 -28.86 -12.81
CA GLY A 679 3.05 -27.72 -13.59
C GLY A 679 1.85 -27.01 -12.97
N LEU A 680 1.77 -25.71 -13.22
CA LEU A 680 0.83 -24.78 -12.55
C LEU A 680 -0.64 -25.09 -12.83
N GLU A 681 -0.95 -25.54 -14.05
CA GLU A 681 -2.32 -25.81 -14.52
C GLU A 681 -2.64 -27.31 -14.60
N ASN A 682 -1.72 -28.15 -14.13
CA ASN A 682 -1.88 -29.59 -14.20
C ASN A 682 -2.74 -30.12 -13.04
N ASN A 683 -3.54 -31.13 -13.32
CA ASN A 683 -4.34 -31.88 -12.34
C ASN A 683 -3.69 -33.26 -12.02
N ARG A 684 -2.39 -33.40 -12.27
CA ARG A 684 -1.60 -34.63 -12.12
C ARG A 684 -0.11 -34.33 -12.00
N ILE A 685 0.65 -35.23 -11.40
CA ILE A 685 2.12 -35.25 -11.49
C ILE A 685 2.51 -36.18 -12.65
N GLY A 686 3.40 -35.74 -13.54
CA GLY A 686 3.90 -36.58 -14.63
C GLY A 686 5.07 -37.45 -14.18
N ARG A 687 5.20 -38.64 -14.76
CA ARG A 687 6.37 -39.52 -14.57
C ARG A 687 6.75 -40.15 -15.90
N ILE A 688 7.99 -39.97 -16.32
CA ILE A 688 8.52 -40.57 -17.54
C ILE A 688 9.81 -41.34 -17.25
N LYS A 689 9.97 -42.51 -17.87
CA LYS A 689 11.21 -43.30 -17.76
C LYS A 689 12.29 -42.63 -18.62
N LEU A 690 13.49 -42.54 -18.07
CA LEU A 690 14.67 -42.07 -18.78
C LEU A 690 15.51 -43.26 -19.25
N ASP A 691 16.05 -43.19 -20.46
CA ASP A 691 16.91 -44.21 -21.04
C ASP A 691 18.39 -43.87 -20.77
N GLY A 692 19.20 -44.87 -20.40
CA GLY A 692 20.66 -44.73 -20.27
C GLY A 692 21.14 -43.86 -19.12
N VAL A 693 20.31 -43.62 -18.10
CA VAL A 693 20.64 -42.86 -16.89
C VAL A 693 20.88 -43.79 -15.69
N ASP A 694 21.46 -43.25 -14.62
CA ASP A 694 21.70 -44.00 -13.38
C ASP A 694 20.38 -44.28 -12.64
N GLU A 695 20.01 -45.56 -12.54
CA GLU A 695 18.78 -46.01 -11.87
C GLU A 695 18.88 -46.03 -10.34
N ASP A 696 20.10 -45.98 -9.80
CA ASP A 696 20.35 -45.93 -8.36
C ASP A 696 20.47 -44.48 -7.85
N TRP A 697 20.54 -43.50 -8.76
CA TRP A 697 20.65 -42.09 -8.40
C TRP A 697 19.36 -41.54 -7.77
N THR A 698 19.50 -40.86 -6.64
CA THR A 698 18.40 -40.15 -5.99
C THR A 698 18.72 -38.68 -5.81
N GLY A 699 17.72 -37.82 -6.04
CA GLY A 699 17.86 -36.38 -5.79
C GLY A 699 18.28 -36.06 -4.35
N TYR A 700 17.85 -36.84 -3.34
CA TYR A 700 18.28 -36.61 -1.97
C TYR A 700 19.78 -36.93 -1.76
N ASP A 701 20.22 -38.11 -2.19
CA ASP A 701 21.60 -38.55 -1.93
C ASP A 701 22.62 -37.77 -2.78
N ALA A 702 22.19 -37.17 -3.89
CA ALA A 702 23.00 -36.22 -4.66
C ALA A 702 23.37 -34.94 -3.88
N TYR A 703 22.61 -34.58 -2.85
CA TYR A 703 22.92 -33.44 -1.96
C TYR A 703 23.60 -33.90 -0.68
N TRP A 704 23.15 -35.02 -0.10
CA TRP A 704 23.48 -35.37 1.28
C TRP A 704 24.29 -36.67 1.43
N GLY A 705 24.58 -37.37 0.34
CA GLY A 705 25.20 -38.69 0.31
C GLY A 705 24.28 -39.79 0.86
N THR A 706 24.66 -41.06 0.72
CA THR A 706 23.93 -42.18 1.32
C THR A 706 24.10 -42.17 2.84
N LYS A 707 23.03 -42.49 3.60
CA LYS A 707 23.11 -42.61 5.06
C LYS A 707 24.11 -43.72 5.39
N SER A 708 25.25 -43.38 6.02
CA SER A 708 26.16 -44.40 6.55
C SER A 708 25.33 -45.27 7.49
N ARG A 709 25.21 -46.58 7.18
CA ARG A 709 24.63 -47.54 8.11
C ARG A 709 25.50 -47.52 9.36
N VAL A 710 25.09 -46.77 10.38
CA VAL A 710 25.57 -47.00 11.74
C VAL A 710 24.94 -48.32 12.13
N THR A 711 25.68 -49.40 11.89
CA THR A 711 25.45 -50.69 12.54
C THR A 711 25.43 -50.42 14.04
N THR A 712 24.23 -50.46 14.62
CA THR A 712 24.04 -50.63 16.06
C THR A 712 23.87 -52.10 16.35
#